data_AF-A0A962LAE2-F1
#
_entry.id   AF-A0A962LAE2-F1
#
_cell.length_a   1.000
_cell.length_b   1.000
_cell.length_c   1.000
_cell.angle_alpha   90.00
_cell.angle_beta   90.00
_cell.angle_gamma   90.00
#
_symmetry.space_group_name_H-M   'P 1'
#
loop_
_entity.id
_entity.type
_entity.pdbx_description
1 polymer ?
#
loop_
_entity_poly.entity_id
_entity_poly.type
_entity_poly.pdbx_seq_one_letter_code
_entity_poly.pdbx_strand_id
1 'polypeptide(L)'
;MEILFVILIVVVGFAVAASKSRTPAKHDKPKDNTGHLITVKGPASVGGNVTRRDVARSRRTNHTEDDRFSNFGIGHRGQQEEETRNKTPGKWVLPGESASVGTKEIKGGFIYFGGQLTPLGTNHGVEAALVDNSLALVDRTMHFSDETLNYWPKYSQLSPACRGAYVDWLASDRNDPEVPLGYVFLYFYGIERRLLLDYAKDEVSDEEVHALYREIVRLRFTYGEKRSFWEYSTRLLEYLGILAPHIAKPEILLKRPARNSLLFRYQLARCVSEGRRLPATLGLTWIKNHQDYRLRTAAKRCGKEFDELFIIRYTKEFGDGLLIKPNKSKLRLDYRPASGTLWGFSPRQYDLPDPSALKGPTNKLIEIAERVTEEISPYSRFLSKSGNSRDDIPGKLLLPDDLIQSSLPKALQVLSTWLDDKPDDILLINVSEFFDRAGIPIPSKINKRESELLVSLASTMGYGLAPDIRYHKAKPLTDGVVALFRGGHSPDFHPSLDFLQVGMILRLGAMVATVDGEVDEAEEHLLETTIESNASLSDVEKLSLRAYMRWRLNTPADMTGLKRRLATMGPEAKQTASHILISVALADNAVATAEIKHLEQLYTALGLDKSRVTGDIHAVKTSSPLTSMTGDRATPTQQIPVLLDIETLKLHQAATDDVQSMLSAIFEDDIGESEPVGDPPPLPSSSVYAGLDPEHAALYEQLIEKAAWSRDEMEAQCNALGLMIDGAIETLNDWAFDTVDAPVIDEDGDILVDADIVDEISEKLEQV
;
A
#
# COMPACT_ATOMS: atom_id res chain seq x y z
N MET A 1 -30.03 -14.41 -2.76
CA MET A 1 -30.19 -15.31 -3.93
C MET A 1 -29.51 -14.74 -5.17
N GLU A 2 -29.70 -13.46 -5.53
CA GLU A 2 -29.03 -12.85 -6.70
C GLU A 2 -27.51 -12.63 -6.54
N ILE A 3 -27.03 -12.37 -5.32
CA ILE A 3 -25.57 -12.22 -5.05
C ILE A 3 -24.83 -13.57 -5.20
N LEU A 4 -25.50 -14.69 -4.90
CA LEU A 4 -24.93 -16.04 -5.08
C LEU A 4 -24.82 -16.43 -6.56
N PHE A 5 -25.68 -15.88 -7.43
CA PHE A 5 -25.66 -16.15 -8.86
C PHE A 5 -24.49 -15.43 -9.57
N VAL A 6 -24.13 -14.23 -9.11
CA VAL A 6 -22.98 -13.46 -9.63
C VAL A 6 -21.65 -14.11 -9.22
N ILE A 7 -21.56 -14.64 -8.00
CA ILE A 7 -20.35 -15.33 -7.52
C ILE A 7 -20.15 -16.66 -8.26
N LEU A 8 -21.22 -17.40 -8.57
CA LEU A 8 -21.13 -18.68 -9.27
C LEU A 8 -20.59 -18.54 -10.72
N ILE A 9 -20.93 -17.45 -11.41
CA ILE A 9 -20.45 -17.19 -12.79
C ILE A 9 -18.95 -16.84 -12.80
N VAL A 10 -18.46 -16.13 -11.79
CA VAL A 10 -17.03 -15.78 -11.66
C VAL A 10 -16.17 -17.01 -11.37
N VAL A 11 -16.66 -17.95 -10.55
CA VAL A 11 -15.92 -19.17 -10.18
C VAL A 11 -15.84 -20.17 -11.35
N VAL A 12 -16.90 -20.28 -12.16
CA VAL A 12 -16.91 -21.18 -13.32
C VAL A 12 -16.06 -20.63 -14.48
N GLY A 13 -15.94 -19.30 -14.62
CA GLY A 13 -15.07 -18.66 -15.61
C GLY A 13 -13.58 -18.92 -15.37
N PHE A 14 -13.12 -18.92 -14.12
CA PHE A 14 -11.71 -19.19 -13.79
C PHE A 14 -11.30 -20.66 -13.97
N ALA A 15 -12.23 -21.61 -13.79
CA ALA A 15 -11.93 -23.03 -13.94
C ALA A 15 -11.71 -23.46 -15.41
N VAL A 16 -12.27 -22.73 -16.39
CA VAL A 16 -12.14 -23.05 -17.82
C VAL A 16 -10.86 -22.45 -18.42
N ALA A 17 -10.31 -21.38 -17.85
CA ALA A 17 -9.04 -20.79 -18.29
C ALA A 17 -7.81 -21.61 -17.85
N ALA A 18 -7.90 -22.33 -16.73
CA ALA A 18 -6.77 -23.10 -16.17
C ALA A 18 -6.54 -24.47 -16.84
N SER A 19 -7.41 -24.93 -17.75
CA SER A 19 -7.33 -26.30 -18.30
C SER A 19 -6.76 -26.41 -19.73
N LYS A 20 -6.20 -25.34 -20.29
CA LYS A 20 -5.63 -25.34 -21.67
C LYS A 20 -4.24 -24.72 -21.73
N SER A 21 -3.22 -25.44 -21.26
CA SER A 21 -1.86 -25.34 -21.83
C SER A 21 -0.93 -26.44 -21.30
N ARG A 22 -0.92 -27.60 -21.97
CA ARG A 22 0.20 -28.56 -21.91
C ARG A 22 0.28 -29.31 -23.24
N THR A 23 1.29 -29.01 -24.07
CA THR A 23 2.24 -29.94 -24.74
C THR A 23 2.97 -29.30 -25.95
N PRO A 24 4.15 -29.82 -26.37
CA PRO A 24 5.25 -29.07 -27.01
C PRO A 24 5.60 -29.48 -28.46
N ALA A 25 6.33 -28.65 -29.22
CA ALA A 25 7.13 -29.01 -30.42
C ALA A 25 7.94 -27.77 -30.89
N LYS A 26 9.29 -27.79 -30.86
CA LYS A 26 10.29 -28.27 -31.84
C LYS A 26 10.79 -27.19 -32.83
N HIS A 27 12.12 -27.11 -32.90
CA HIS A 27 12.98 -26.37 -33.81
C HIS A 27 12.58 -26.43 -35.29
N ASP A 28 12.71 -25.29 -35.98
CA ASP A 28 13.44 -25.22 -37.26
C ASP A 28 13.85 -23.78 -37.62
N LYS A 29 15.09 -23.61 -38.11
CA LYS A 29 15.64 -22.37 -38.69
C LYS A 29 15.14 -22.20 -40.14
N PRO A 30 15.14 -20.98 -40.69
CA PRO A 30 15.89 -20.81 -41.94
C PRO A 30 16.71 -19.50 -42.06
N LYS A 31 17.44 -19.43 -43.18
CA LYS A 31 18.62 -18.65 -43.51
C LYS A 31 18.33 -17.23 -44.04
N ASP A 32 19.36 -16.39 -43.89
CA ASP A 32 19.80 -15.25 -44.69
C ASP A 32 19.04 -14.93 -45.99
N ASN A 33 18.67 -13.65 -46.15
CA ASN A 33 19.01 -12.95 -47.39
C ASN A 33 19.19 -11.43 -47.24
N THR A 34 20.37 -11.00 -47.69
CA THR A 34 20.92 -9.67 -48.01
C THR A 34 19.97 -8.48 -48.23
N GLY A 35 20.24 -7.36 -47.53
CA GLY A 35 19.66 -6.04 -47.74
C GLY A 35 20.68 -5.05 -48.32
N HIS A 36 20.30 -4.37 -49.40
CA HIS A 36 21.10 -3.46 -50.22
C HIS A 36 21.03 -2.02 -49.67
N LEU A 37 22.19 -1.36 -49.62
CA LEU A 37 22.41 0.00 -49.10
C LEU A 37 22.11 1.06 -50.17
N ILE A 38 21.26 2.06 -49.89
CA ILE A 38 21.19 3.30 -50.69
C ILE A 38 21.08 4.52 -49.77
N THR A 39 22.11 5.37 -49.88
CA THR A 39 22.31 6.66 -49.21
C THR A 39 21.91 7.81 -50.13
N VAL A 40 21.10 8.80 -49.69
CA VAL A 40 21.03 10.14 -50.33
C VAL A 40 20.62 11.21 -49.29
N LYS A 41 21.59 12.01 -48.79
CA LYS A 41 21.79 13.47 -48.97
C LYS A 41 20.57 14.40 -48.81
N GLY A 42 20.62 15.28 -47.80
CA GLY A 42 19.80 16.49 -47.70
C GLY A 42 20.39 17.71 -48.42
N PRO A 43 19.71 18.86 -48.42
CA PRO A 43 20.38 20.14 -48.70
C PRO A 43 20.11 21.30 -47.73
N ALA A 44 21.06 22.23 -47.82
CA ALA A 44 21.38 23.44 -47.07
C ALA A 44 20.37 24.62 -47.10
N SER A 45 20.66 25.57 -46.20
CA SER A 45 20.06 26.88 -45.96
C SER A 45 20.27 27.93 -47.05
N VAL A 46 19.36 28.91 -47.15
CA VAL A 46 19.62 30.27 -47.66
C VAL A 46 18.81 31.28 -46.83
N GLY A 47 19.46 32.38 -46.42
CA GLY A 47 18.87 33.51 -45.68
C GLY A 47 18.43 34.68 -46.57
N GLY A 48 17.59 35.56 -46.01
CA GLY A 48 17.15 36.83 -46.62
C GLY A 48 16.29 37.65 -45.66
N ASN A 49 16.37 38.98 -45.74
CA ASN A 49 16.27 39.92 -44.61
C ASN A 49 15.15 40.98 -44.82
N VAL A 50 14.60 41.53 -43.72
CA VAL A 50 13.94 42.86 -43.51
C VAL A 50 12.51 43.17 -44.04
N THR A 51 11.52 43.44 -43.16
CA THR A 51 10.94 44.80 -42.87
C THR A 51 9.73 44.82 -41.90
N ARG A 52 9.57 46.00 -41.26
CA ARG A 52 8.85 46.49 -40.04
C ARG A 52 7.29 46.59 -40.07
N ARG A 53 6.74 46.74 -38.84
CA ARG A 53 5.41 47.30 -38.36
C ARG A 53 4.28 46.28 -38.20
N ASP A 54 3.45 46.22 -37.14
CA ASP A 54 3.12 47.12 -36.03
C ASP A 54 2.73 46.35 -34.74
N VAL A 55 2.77 47.07 -33.61
CA VAL A 55 2.58 46.61 -32.23
C VAL A 55 1.09 46.59 -31.82
N ALA A 56 0.60 45.46 -31.32
CA ALA A 56 -0.55 45.42 -30.40
C ALA A 56 -0.36 44.29 -29.37
N ARG A 57 -0.38 44.67 -28.10
CA ARG A 57 0.11 43.91 -26.93
C ARG A 57 -1.03 43.03 -26.37
N SER A 58 -0.92 41.70 -26.50
CA SER A 58 -1.78 40.73 -25.79
C SER A 58 -0.98 40.05 -24.67
N ARG A 59 -1.57 39.99 -23.47
CA ARG A 59 -0.99 39.36 -22.26
C ARG A 59 -0.97 37.85 -22.43
N ARG A 60 0.24 37.25 -22.34
CA ARG A 60 0.48 35.80 -22.26
C ARG A 60 0.05 35.27 -20.89
N THR A 61 -0.84 34.28 -20.89
CA THR A 61 -0.98 33.29 -19.83
C THR A 61 -0.09 32.10 -20.20
N ASN A 62 0.78 31.68 -19.27
CA ASN A 62 1.65 30.53 -19.45
C ASN A 62 0.81 29.25 -19.47
N HIS A 63 0.75 28.59 -20.62
CA HIS A 63 0.33 27.20 -20.74
C HIS A 63 1.59 26.34 -20.61
N THR A 64 1.55 25.40 -19.68
CA THR A 64 2.51 24.31 -19.54
C THR A 64 2.50 23.43 -20.78
N GLU A 65 3.70 23.08 -21.22
CA GLU A 65 4.00 22.33 -22.42
C GLU A 65 3.68 20.85 -22.20
N ASP A 66 2.62 20.33 -22.83
CA ASP A 66 2.51 18.91 -23.15
C ASP A 66 1.48 18.56 -24.25
N ASP A 67 1.08 19.55 -25.06
CA ASP A 67 0.32 19.31 -26.30
C ASP A 67 1.28 19.39 -27.50
N ARG A 68 2.19 18.42 -27.62
CA ARG A 68 2.87 18.12 -28.89
C ARG A 68 2.20 16.95 -29.60
N PHE A 69 0.94 17.15 -29.98
CA PHE A 69 0.44 16.55 -31.22
C PHE A 69 -0.04 17.66 -32.13
N SER A 70 0.81 17.93 -33.11
CA SER A 70 0.63 18.84 -34.22
C SER A 70 -0.79 18.79 -34.76
N ASN A 71 -1.47 19.94 -34.74
CA ASN A 71 -2.50 20.29 -35.71
C ASN A 71 -1.85 20.34 -37.09
N PHE A 72 -1.52 19.17 -37.66
CA PHE A 72 -1.42 19.05 -39.10
C PHE A 72 -2.85 19.06 -39.61
N GLY A 73 -3.26 20.22 -40.14
CA GLY A 73 -4.34 20.27 -41.12
C GLY A 73 -3.93 19.48 -42.34
N ILE A 74 -4.03 18.15 -42.26
CA ILE A 74 -4.08 17.30 -43.43
C ILE A 74 -5.44 17.58 -44.04
N GLY A 75 -5.46 18.37 -45.12
CA GLY A 75 -6.64 18.50 -45.95
C GLY A 75 -7.09 17.09 -46.33
N HIS A 76 -8.21 16.65 -45.76
CA HIS A 76 -8.91 15.47 -46.24
C HIS A 76 -9.12 15.67 -47.74
N ARG A 77 -8.41 14.88 -48.58
CA ARG A 77 -8.94 14.56 -49.90
C ARG A 77 -10.31 13.97 -49.63
N GLY A 78 -11.36 14.74 -49.94
CA GLY A 78 -12.73 14.37 -49.64
C GLY A 78 -13.02 12.99 -50.22
N GLN A 79 -13.21 12.00 -49.36
CA GLN A 79 -14.00 10.83 -49.73
C GLN A 79 -15.38 11.39 -50.07
N GLN A 80 -15.77 11.26 -51.34
CA GLN A 80 -17.08 11.68 -51.81
C GLN A 80 -18.13 10.88 -51.04
N GLU A 81 -18.96 11.56 -50.24
CA GLU A 81 -20.10 10.91 -49.57
C GLU A 81 -21.02 10.35 -50.67
N GLU A 82 -21.35 9.06 -50.58
CA GLU A 82 -22.28 8.44 -51.52
C GLU A 82 -23.66 9.12 -51.35
N GLU A 83 -24.21 9.67 -52.43
CA GLU A 83 -25.51 10.32 -52.37
C GLU A 83 -26.61 9.29 -52.06
N THR A 84 -27.23 9.42 -50.89
CA THR A 84 -28.35 8.58 -50.49
C THR A 84 -29.57 8.84 -51.39
N ARG A 85 -30.22 7.74 -51.82
CA ARG A 85 -31.52 7.79 -52.51
C ARG A 85 -32.67 7.70 -51.51
N ASN A 86 -32.37 7.42 -50.25
CA ASN A 86 -33.34 7.26 -49.18
C ASN A 86 -33.76 8.62 -48.63
N LYS A 87 -35.03 8.96 -48.77
CA LYS A 87 -35.61 10.20 -48.25
C LYS A 87 -36.38 10.00 -46.94
N THR A 88 -36.35 8.79 -46.39
CA THR A 88 -37.05 8.51 -45.12
C THR A 88 -36.32 9.22 -43.97
N PRO A 89 -37.04 9.86 -43.04
CA PRO A 89 -36.42 10.43 -41.86
C PRO A 89 -35.77 9.33 -41.03
N GLY A 90 -34.57 9.58 -40.52
CA GLY A 90 -33.88 8.70 -39.59
C GLY A 90 -34.71 8.53 -38.32
N LYS A 91 -34.99 7.29 -37.96
CA LYS A 91 -35.74 6.93 -36.75
C LYS A 91 -34.88 6.10 -35.83
N TRP A 92 -35.06 6.31 -34.53
CA TRP A 92 -34.45 5.46 -33.52
C TRP A 92 -35.16 4.10 -33.48
N VAL A 93 -34.38 3.03 -33.50
CA VAL A 93 -34.87 1.64 -33.43
C VAL A 93 -34.67 1.12 -32.02
N LEU A 94 -35.77 0.75 -31.35
CA LEU A 94 -35.73 0.21 -30.00
C LEU A 94 -35.32 -1.28 -29.99
N PRO A 95 -34.77 -1.80 -28.89
CA PRO A 95 -34.54 -3.24 -28.73
C PRO A 95 -35.83 -4.02 -28.94
N GLY A 96 -35.78 -5.07 -29.77
CA GLY A 96 -36.94 -5.88 -30.15
C GLY A 96 -37.67 -5.39 -31.40
N GLU A 97 -37.41 -4.17 -31.87
CA GLU A 97 -37.76 -3.74 -33.22
C GLU A 97 -36.71 -4.27 -34.22
N SER A 98 -37.16 -4.70 -35.40
CA SER A 98 -36.28 -5.20 -36.45
C SER A 98 -35.96 -4.11 -37.48
N ALA A 99 -34.67 -3.90 -37.76
CA ALA A 99 -34.19 -3.13 -38.91
C ALA A 99 -33.50 -4.05 -39.92
N SER A 100 -33.92 -4.02 -41.18
CA SER A 100 -33.36 -4.86 -42.24
C SER A 100 -32.37 -4.09 -43.11
N VAL A 101 -31.14 -4.60 -43.22
CA VAL A 101 -30.06 -4.03 -44.03
C VAL A 101 -29.44 -5.14 -44.87
N GLY A 102 -29.59 -5.06 -46.20
CA GLY A 102 -29.22 -6.17 -47.07
C GLY A 102 -29.97 -7.46 -46.71
N THR A 103 -29.23 -8.54 -46.47
CA THR A 103 -29.75 -9.85 -46.05
C THR A 103 -29.84 -10.02 -44.54
N LYS A 104 -29.38 -9.03 -43.75
CA LYS A 104 -29.31 -9.14 -42.28
C LYS A 104 -30.45 -8.42 -41.59
N GLU A 105 -30.88 -8.98 -40.47
CA GLU A 105 -31.91 -8.43 -39.60
C GLU A 105 -31.26 -8.04 -38.26
N ILE A 106 -31.35 -6.76 -37.89
CA ILE A 106 -30.82 -6.22 -36.64
C ILE A 106 -31.98 -6.14 -35.64
N LYS A 107 -31.93 -6.95 -34.58
CA LYS A 107 -32.94 -6.99 -33.50
C LYS A 107 -32.49 -6.33 -32.20
N GLY A 108 -31.19 -6.08 -32.10
CA GLY A 108 -30.56 -5.53 -30.92
C GLY A 108 -30.90 -4.07 -30.62
N GLY A 109 -31.51 -3.35 -31.57
CA GLY A 109 -31.88 -1.94 -31.44
C GLY A 109 -30.70 -0.99 -31.15
N PHE A 110 -31.04 0.17 -30.61
CA PHE A 110 -30.13 1.28 -30.27
C PHE A 110 -29.36 1.85 -31.47
N ILE A 111 -30.03 1.95 -32.62
CA ILE A 111 -29.48 2.53 -33.83
C ILE A 111 -30.44 3.55 -34.42
N TYR A 112 -29.90 4.53 -35.15
CA TYR A 112 -30.71 5.34 -36.06
C TYR A 112 -30.74 4.67 -37.43
N PHE A 113 -31.94 4.51 -37.98
CA PHE A 113 -32.17 3.87 -39.26
C PHE A 113 -33.02 4.76 -40.18
N GLY A 114 -32.60 4.94 -41.43
CA GLY A 114 -33.29 5.75 -42.43
C GLY A 114 -32.34 6.42 -43.41
N GLY A 115 -32.81 7.45 -44.12
CA GLY A 115 -32.02 8.15 -45.14
C GLY A 115 -31.64 9.59 -44.79
N GLN A 116 -32.34 10.23 -43.85
CA GLN A 116 -32.13 11.64 -43.52
C GLN A 116 -32.13 11.90 -42.01
N LEU A 117 -30.98 12.28 -41.48
CA LEU A 117 -30.83 12.74 -40.10
C LEU A 117 -29.79 13.87 -40.04
N THR A 118 -30.22 15.05 -39.59
CA THR A 118 -29.41 16.27 -39.65
C THR A 118 -28.34 16.29 -38.55
N PRO A 119 -27.07 16.57 -38.87
CA PRO A 119 -26.02 16.80 -37.89
C PRO A 119 -26.22 18.15 -37.16
N LEU A 120 -25.62 18.31 -35.97
CA LEU A 120 -25.78 19.51 -35.13
C LEU A 120 -24.73 20.61 -35.41
N GLY A 121 -23.61 20.27 -36.06
CA GLY A 121 -22.47 21.18 -36.31
C GLY A 121 -22.43 21.81 -37.71
N THR A 122 -21.34 22.53 -38.01
CA THR A 122 -21.05 23.13 -39.32
C THR A 122 -20.69 22.11 -40.41
N ASN A 123 -20.68 20.82 -40.08
CA ASN A 123 -20.46 19.75 -41.05
C ASN A 123 -21.72 19.57 -41.89
N HIS A 124 -21.68 20.05 -43.13
CA HIS A 124 -22.64 19.66 -44.16
C HIS A 124 -22.55 18.13 -44.36
N GLY A 125 -23.70 17.46 -44.49
CA GLY A 125 -23.77 16.01 -44.72
C GLY A 125 -24.80 15.30 -43.85
N VAL A 126 -24.65 13.97 -43.72
CA VAL A 126 -25.55 13.08 -42.95
C VAL A 126 -24.95 12.77 -41.57
N GLU A 127 -25.82 12.54 -40.57
CA GLU A 127 -25.43 12.03 -39.25
C GLU A 127 -24.54 10.77 -39.34
N ALA A 128 -23.44 10.74 -38.58
CA ALA A 128 -22.42 9.69 -38.67
C ALA A 128 -22.97 8.30 -38.31
N ALA A 129 -23.87 8.24 -37.34
CA ALA A 129 -24.47 7.01 -36.83
C ALA A 129 -25.71 6.54 -37.62
N LEU A 130 -26.13 7.24 -38.68
CA LEU A 130 -27.33 6.88 -39.43
C LEU A 130 -27.06 5.68 -40.34
N VAL A 131 -27.71 4.56 -40.04
CA VAL A 131 -27.68 3.36 -40.89
C VAL A 131 -28.70 3.50 -42.01
N ASP A 132 -28.19 3.59 -43.24
CA ASP A 132 -29.00 3.71 -44.46
C ASP A 132 -28.92 2.44 -45.31
N ASN A 133 -30.07 1.77 -45.46
CA ASN A 133 -30.18 0.55 -46.24
C ASN A 133 -30.15 0.75 -47.77
N SER A 134 -30.15 2.00 -48.26
CA SER A 134 -30.05 2.27 -49.70
C SER A 134 -28.63 2.30 -50.23
N LEU A 135 -27.63 2.33 -49.34
CA LEU A 135 -26.22 2.35 -49.69
C LEU A 135 -25.70 0.94 -50.04
N ALA A 136 -24.74 0.86 -50.96
CA ALA A 136 -24.22 -0.43 -51.44
C ALA A 136 -23.55 -1.21 -50.31
N LEU A 137 -23.83 -2.51 -50.20
CA LEU A 137 -23.30 -3.37 -49.14
C LEU A 137 -22.73 -4.66 -49.72
N VAL A 138 -21.58 -5.10 -49.19
CA VAL A 138 -20.93 -6.37 -49.52
C VAL A 138 -20.76 -7.16 -48.22
N ASP A 139 -21.33 -8.37 -48.18
CA ASP A 139 -21.24 -9.23 -46.99
C ASP A 139 -19.77 -9.56 -46.65
N ARG A 140 -19.40 -9.19 -45.43
CA ARG A 140 -18.10 -9.43 -44.81
C ARG A 140 -18.30 -9.81 -43.35
N THR A 141 -17.29 -10.47 -42.78
CA THR A 141 -17.26 -10.74 -41.34
C THR A 141 -17.00 -9.44 -40.58
N MET A 142 -17.47 -9.35 -39.34
CA MET A 142 -17.29 -8.18 -38.47
C MET A 142 -15.84 -7.75 -38.22
N HIS A 143 -14.86 -8.63 -38.48
CA HIS A 143 -13.42 -8.32 -38.33
C HIS A 143 -12.83 -7.61 -39.56
N PHE A 144 -13.55 -7.53 -40.67
CA PHE A 144 -13.05 -6.82 -41.85
C PHE A 144 -12.99 -5.31 -41.59
N SER A 145 -11.90 -4.68 -41.98
CA SER A 145 -11.74 -3.22 -42.01
C SER A 145 -10.85 -2.81 -43.18
N ASP A 146 -11.06 -1.59 -43.67
CA ASP A 146 -10.19 -0.92 -44.64
C ASP A 146 -10.00 0.56 -44.25
N GLU A 147 -9.33 1.33 -45.10
CA GLU A 147 -9.00 2.74 -44.86
C GLU A 147 -10.23 3.66 -44.69
N THR A 148 -11.43 3.22 -45.08
CA THR A 148 -12.68 3.99 -44.88
C THR A 148 -13.15 3.97 -43.42
N LEU A 149 -12.74 2.97 -42.64
CA LEU A 149 -12.95 2.93 -41.19
C LEU A 149 -11.86 3.74 -40.47
N ASN A 150 -11.89 5.06 -40.69
CA ASN A 150 -10.93 6.00 -40.10
C ASN A 150 -11.21 6.26 -38.60
N TYR A 151 -10.47 7.19 -38.00
CA TYR A 151 -10.59 7.50 -36.57
C TYR A 151 -11.94 8.12 -36.15
N TRP A 152 -12.61 8.84 -37.07
CA TRP A 152 -13.94 9.43 -36.87
C TRP A 152 -14.90 8.99 -37.99
N PRO A 153 -15.29 7.70 -37.96
CA PRO A 153 -16.02 7.10 -39.07
C PRO A 153 -17.42 7.70 -39.21
N LYS A 154 -17.93 7.70 -40.44
CA LYS A 154 -19.35 7.91 -40.75
C LYS A 154 -19.86 6.72 -41.54
N TYR A 155 -21.06 6.22 -41.22
CA TYR A 155 -21.66 5.10 -41.95
C TYR A 155 -21.73 5.36 -43.46
N SER A 156 -22.10 6.57 -43.87
CA SER A 156 -22.20 6.97 -45.28
C SER A 156 -20.88 7.01 -46.04
N GLN A 157 -19.74 7.08 -45.32
CA GLN A 157 -18.39 7.14 -45.91
C GLN A 157 -17.68 5.78 -45.91
N LEU A 158 -18.24 4.78 -45.22
CA LEU A 158 -17.69 3.43 -45.23
C LEU A 158 -17.78 2.80 -46.63
N SER A 159 -16.78 2.02 -46.99
CA SER A 159 -16.83 1.16 -48.17
C SER A 159 -18.00 0.15 -48.06
N PRO A 160 -18.52 -0.38 -49.19
CA PRO A 160 -19.54 -1.42 -49.14
C PRO A 160 -19.16 -2.63 -48.27
N ALA A 161 -17.87 -2.98 -48.23
CA ALA A 161 -17.35 -4.07 -47.42
C ALA A 161 -17.32 -3.73 -45.92
N CYS A 162 -16.89 -2.52 -45.54
CA CYS A 162 -16.96 -2.03 -44.16
C CYS A 162 -18.41 -1.87 -43.67
N ARG A 163 -19.34 -1.44 -44.54
CA ARG A 163 -20.78 -1.42 -44.20
C ARG A 163 -21.31 -2.82 -43.92
N GLY A 164 -20.92 -3.82 -44.72
CA GLY A 164 -21.30 -5.21 -44.49
C GLY A 164 -20.75 -5.78 -43.18
N ALA A 165 -19.48 -5.50 -42.87
CA ALA A 165 -18.86 -5.90 -41.60
C ALA A 165 -19.52 -5.22 -40.39
N TYR A 166 -19.82 -3.92 -40.47
CA TYR A 166 -20.52 -3.20 -39.42
C TYR A 166 -21.93 -3.75 -39.18
N VAL A 167 -22.67 -4.03 -40.25
CA VAL A 167 -24.02 -4.63 -40.18
C VAL A 167 -23.96 -6.06 -39.65
N ASP A 168 -22.92 -6.85 -39.98
CA ASP A 168 -22.66 -8.15 -39.38
C ASP A 168 -22.48 -8.05 -37.86
N TRP A 169 -21.69 -7.07 -37.41
CA TRP A 169 -21.51 -6.81 -35.98
C TRP A 169 -22.82 -6.34 -35.30
N LEU A 170 -23.58 -5.44 -35.93
CA LEU A 170 -24.86 -4.97 -35.38
C LEU A 170 -25.91 -6.08 -35.26
N ALA A 171 -25.89 -7.06 -36.17
CA ALA A 171 -26.77 -8.23 -36.13
C ALA A 171 -26.33 -9.30 -35.11
N SER A 172 -25.14 -9.17 -34.52
CA SER A 172 -24.59 -10.06 -33.49
C SER A 172 -24.94 -9.60 -32.07
N ASP A 173 -24.43 -10.31 -31.06
CA ASP A 173 -24.54 -9.91 -29.65
C ASP A 173 -23.70 -8.67 -29.28
N ARG A 174 -22.87 -8.16 -30.21
CA ARG A 174 -22.02 -6.97 -30.05
C ARG A 174 -21.08 -7.06 -28.85
N ASN A 175 -20.52 -8.24 -28.59
CA ASN A 175 -19.67 -8.57 -27.43
C ASN A 175 -18.28 -9.11 -27.81
N ASP A 176 -17.95 -9.13 -29.10
CA ASP A 176 -16.65 -9.59 -29.60
C ASP A 176 -15.58 -8.50 -29.39
N PRO A 177 -14.54 -8.74 -28.57
CA PRO A 177 -13.50 -7.75 -28.23
C PRO A 177 -12.53 -7.46 -29.39
N GLU A 178 -12.46 -8.33 -30.40
CA GLU A 178 -11.52 -8.23 -31.54
C GLU A 178 -12.09 -7.44 -32.73
N VAL A 179 -13.27 -6.87 -32.57
CA VAL A 179 -13.91 -6.05 -33.61
C VAL A 179 -13.18 -4.71 -33.76
N PRO A 180 -12.95 -4.22 -34.99
CA PRO A 180 -12.39 -2.89 -35.22
C PRO A 180 -13.14 -1.80 -34.46
N LEU A 181 -12.42 -1.05 -33.61
CA LEU A 181 -13.01 -0.12 -32.65
C LEU A 181 -13.86 0.98 -33.29
N GLY A 182 -13.59 1.35 -34.55
CA GLY A 182 -14.39 2.31 -35.30
C GLY A 182 -15.88 1.91 -35.42
N TYR A 183 -16.18 0.60 -35.52
CA TYR A 183 -17.56 0.11 -35.53
C TYR A 183 -18.26 0.33 -34.19
N VAL A 184 -17.55 0.10 -33.08
CA VAL A 184 -18.05 0.37 -31.73
C VAL A 184 -18.33 1.87 -31.56
N PHE A 185 -17.44 2.74 -32.07
CA PHE A 185 -17.64 4.19 -32.05
C PHE A 185 -18.85 4.63 -32.89
N LEU A 186 -19.07 4.09 -34.10
CA LEU A 186 -20.25 4.39 -34.91
C LEU A 186 -21.56 4.11 -34.17
N TYR A 187 -21.61 2.98 -33.48
CA TYR A 187 -22.77 2.62 -32.65
C TYR A 187 -22.90 3.52 -31.42
N PHE A 188 -21.78 3.79 -30.74
CA PHE A 188 -21.72 4.72 -29.61
C PHE A 188 -22.18 6.14 -29.99
N TYR A 189 -21.88 6.62 -31.19
CA TYR A 189 -22.35 7.93 -31.68
C TYR A 189 -23.87 8.03 -31.72
N GLY A 190 -24.56 6.93 -32.05
CA GLY A 190 -26.02 6.87 -32.02
C GLY A 190 -26.56 7.02 -30.59
N ILE A 191 -26.00 6.25 -29.65
CA ILE A 191 -26.36 6.33 -28.22
C ILE A 191 -26.07 7.74 -27.67
N GLU A 192 -24.90 8.29 -27.99
CA GLU A 192 -24.48 9.63 -27.58
C GLU A 192 -25.46 10.69 -28.11
N ARG A 193 -25.84 10.63 -29.39
CA ARG A 193 -26.84 11.54 -29.96
C ARG A 193 -28.19 11.43 -29.25
N ARG A 194 -28.66 10.20 -29.00
CA ARG A 194 -29.94 9.93 -28.33
C ARG A 194 -29.98 10.56 -26.93
N LEU A 195 -28.90 10.41 -26.17
CA LEU A 195 -28.79 10.95 -24.81
C LEU A 195 -28.54 12.46 -24.75
N LEU A 196 -27.83 13.04 -25.72
CA LEU A 196 -27.48 14.46 -25.69
C LEU A 196 -28.54 15.37 -26.33
N LEU A 197 -29.16 14.91 -27.44
CA LEU A 197 -30.08 15.74 -28.22
C LEU A 197 -31.53 15.36 -28.04
N ASP A 198 -31.85 14.08 -28.15
CA ASP A 198 -33.26 13.64 -28.16
C ASP A 198 -33.83 13.64 -26.73
N TYR A 199 -33.02 13.29 -25.73
CA TYR A 199 -33.41 13.44 -24.32
C TYR A 199 -33.68 14.90 -23.96
N ALA A 200 -32.92 15.86 -24.51
CA ALA A 200 -33.16 17.28 -24.29
C ALA A 200 -34.45 17.81 -24.96
N LYS A 201 -35.07 17.03 -25.84
CA LYS A 201 -36.36 17.31 -26.49
C LYS A 201 -37.53 16.53 -25.87
N ASP A 202 -37.31 15.87 -24.74
CA ASP A 202 -38.29 14.99 -24.09
C ASP A 202 -38.74 13.81 -24.98
N GLU A 203 -37.90 13.36 -25.92
CA GLU A 203 -38.19 12.24 -26.84
C GLU A 203 -37.69 10.88 -26.33
N VAL A 204 -37.09 10.83 -25.13
CA VAL A 204 -36.45 9.66 -24.53
C VAL A 204 -36.97 9.47 -23.11
N SER A 205 -37.53 8.30 -22.82
CA SER A 205 -38.05 7.96 -21.48
C SER A 205 -36.92 7.63 -20.49
N ASP A 206 -37.21 7.73 -19.18
CA ASP A 206 -36.26 7.36 -18.12
C ASP A 206 -35.85 5.87 -18.22
N GLU A 207 -36.77 4.98 -18.59
CA GLU A 207 -36.50 3.57 -18.82
C GLU A 207 -35.52 3.36 -19.98
N GLU A 208 -35.67 4.14 -21.06
CA GLU A 208 -34.77 4.11 -22.21
C GLU A 208 -33.39 4.65 -21.82
N VAL A 209 -33.31 5.77 -21.10
CA VAL A 209 -32.03 6.30 -20.58
C VAL A 209 -31.33 5.27 -19.70
N HIS A 210 -32.07 4.56 -18.84
CA HIS A 210 -31.50 3.51 -18.00
C HIS A 210 -30.99 2.31 -18.84
N ALA A 211 -31.68 1.96 -19.92
CA ALA A 211 -31.24 0.92 -20.83
C ALA A 211 -29.96 1.32 -21.57
N LEU A 212 -29.87 2.57 -22.05
CA LEU A 212 -28.68 3.11 -22.70
C LEU A 212 -27.49 3.24 -21.75
N TYR A 213 -27.72 3.64 -20.50
CA TYR A 213 -26.69 3.62 -19.45
C TYR A 213 -26.10 2.22 -19.28
N ARG A 214 -26.95 1.19 -19.16
CA ARG A 214 -26.51 -0.21 -19.04
C ARG A 214 -25.75 -0.67 -20.28
N GLU A 215 -26.17 -0.24 -21.45
CA GLU A 215 -25.48 -0.55 -22.71
C GLU A 215 -24.08 0.07 -22.77
N ILE A 216 -23.92 1.34 -22.37
CA ILE A 216 -22.59 1.98 -22.31
C ILE A 216 -21.69 1.24 -21.30
N VAL A 217 -22.23 0.86 -20.13
CA VAL A 217 -21.48 0.07 -19.14
C VAL A 217 -21.06 -1.29 -19.69
N ARG A 218 -21.95 -1.98 -20.44
CA ARG A 218 -21.64 -3.25 -21.11
C ARG A 218 -20.54 -3.08 -22.16
N LEU A 219 -20.66 -2.07 -23.03
CA LEU A 219 -19.63 -1.77 -24.03
C LEU A 219 -18.29 -1.47 -23.35
N ARG A 220 -18.28 -0.75 -22.22
CA ARG A 220 -17.05 -0.45 -21.48
C ARG A 220 -16.45 -1.72 -20.86
N PHE A 221 -17.27 -2.68 -20.45
CA PHE A 221 -16.77 -3.97 -19.99
C PHE A 221 -16.06 -4.75 -21.10
N THR A 222 -16.58 -4.72 -22.34
CA THR A 222 -15.98 -5.43 -23.48
C THR A 222 -14.80 -4.68 -24.12
N TYR A 223 -14.92 -3.36 -24.29
CA TYR A 223 -14.01 -2.55 -25.11
C TYR A 223 -13.21 -1.51 -24.31
N GLY A 224 -13.42 -1.42 -22.99
CA GLY A 224 -12.85 -0.38 -22.14
C GLY A 224 -11.35 -0.51 -21.83
N GLU A 225 -10.70 -1.59 -22.25
CA GLU A 225 -9.23 -1.66 -22.24
C GLU A 225 -8.62 -0.66 -23.23
N LYS A 226 -9.34 -0.31 -24.30
CA LYS A 226 -8.91 0.73 -25.23
C LYS A 226 -9.14 2.10 -24.59
N ARG A 227 -8.03 2.80 -24.30
CA ARG A 227 -8.02 4.11 -23.63
C ARG A 227 -9.02 5.12 -24.23
N SER A 228 -9.06 5.24 -25.55
CA SER A 228 -9.97 6.17 -26.24
C SER A 228 -11.44 5.89 -25.91
N PHE A 229 -11.87 4.62 -26.02
CA PHE A 229 -13.24 4.26 -25.72
C PHE A 229 -13.56 4.42 -24.23
N TRP A 230 -12.63 4.07 -23.35
CA TRP A 230 -12.75 4.30 -21.91
C TRP A 230 -12.97 5.78 -21.58
N GLU A 231 -12.20 6.68 -22.19
CA GLU A 231 -12.30 8.13 -21.95
C GLU A 231 -13.65 8.70 -22.43
N TYR A 232 -14.05 8.43 -23.68
CA TYR A 232 -15.32 8.94 -24.22
C TYR A 232 -16.54 8.37 -23.49
N SER A 233 -16.56 7.05 -23.25
CA SER A 233 -17.67 6.42 -22.51
C SER A 233 -17.75 6.92 -21.07
N THR A 234 -16.62 7.13 -20.39
CA THR A 234 -16.60 7.69 -19.02
C THR A 234 -17.14 9.12 -19.01
N ARG A 235 -16.72 9.98 -19.95
CA ARG A 235 -17.23 11.35 -20.02
C ARG A 235 -18.74 11.41 -20.28
N LEU A 236 -19.26 10.54 -21.16
CA LEU A 236 -20.70 10.48 -21.43
C LEU A 236 -21.48 10.02 -20.19
N LEU A 237 -20.99 8.99 -19.49
CA LEU A 237 -21.60 8.51 -18.24
C LEU A 237 -21.57 9.59 -17.15
N GLU A 238 -20.46 10.33 -16.99
CA GLU A 238 -20.37 11.45 -16.05
C GLU A 238 -21.37 12.55 -16.38
N TYR A 239 -21.46 12.94 -17.66
CA TYR A 239 -22.40 13.96 -18.09
C TYR A 239 -23.85 13.50 -17.94
N LEU A 240 -24.15 12.23 -18.19
CA LEU A 240 -25.46 11.65 -17.89
C LEU A 240 -25.78 11.66 -16.39
N GLY A 241 -24.79 11.43 -15.53
CA GLY A 241 -24.91 11.60 -14.08
C GLY A 241 -25.25 13.04 -13.63
N ILE A 242 -24.98 14.04 -14.48
CA ILE A 242 -25.36 15.43 -14.25
C ILE A 242 -26.78 15.70 -14.78
N LEU A 243 -27.10 15.19 -15.97
CA LEU A 243 -28.39 15.42 -16.64
C LEU A 243 -29.55 14.63 -16.03
N ALA A 244 -29.32 13.38 -15.63
CA ALA A 244 -30.31 12.44 -15.13
C ALA A 244 -29.77 11.69 -13.89
N PRO A 245 -29.53 12.41 -12.77
CA PRO A 245 -28.90 11.84 -11.57
C PRO A 245 -29.73 10.74 -10.89
N HIS A 246 -31.04 10.68 -11.15
CA HIS A 246 -31.94 9.63 -10.64
C HIS A 246 -31.77 8.30 -11.38
N ILE A 247 -31.16 8.31 -12.57
CA ILE A 247 -31.02 7.13 -13.44
C ILE A 247 -29.58 6.60 -13.41
N ALA A 248 -28.62 7.47 -13.65
CA ALA A 248 -27.21 7.14 -13.63
C ALA A 248 -26.72 7.16 -12.19
N LYS A 249 -26.23 6.03 -11.66
CA LYS A 249 -25.72 5.91 -10.28
C LYS A 249 -24.41 6.68 -10.13
N PRO A 250 -24.40 7.95 -9.66
CA PRO A 250 -23.25 8.83 -9.77
C PRO A 250 -22.10 8.35 -8.87
N GLU A 251 -22.45 7.71 -7.75
CA GLU A 251 -21.52 7.15 -6.78
C GLU A 251 -20.59 6.09 -7.38
N ILE A 252 -21.07 5.27 -8.33
CA ILE A 252 -20.25 4.24 -8.98
C ILE A 252 -19.20 4.89 -9.87
N LEU A 253 -19.57 5.97 -10.57
CA LEU A 253 -18.68 6.69 -11.48
C LEU A 253 -17.59 7.46 -10.71
N LEU A 254 -17.89 7.92 -9.50
CA LEU A 254 -16.97 8.69 -8.65
C LEU A 254 -15.96 7.84 -7.87
N LYS A 255 -16.13 6.51 -7.82
CA LYS A 255 -15.11 5.60 -7.26
C LYS A 255 -13.85 5.55 -8.12
N ARG A 256 -13.98 5.78 -9.43
CA ARG A 256 -12.87 5.88 -10.38
C ARG A 256 -13.12 7.06 -11.32
N PRO A 257 -13.00 8.29 -10.79
CA PRO A 257 -13.27 9.50 -11.56
C PRO A 257 -12.25 9.64 -12.68
N ALA A 258 -12.67 10.14 -13.84
CA ALA A 258 -11.72 10.50 -14.89
C ALA A 258 -10.92 11.75 -14.48
N ARG A 259 -9.69 11.90 -14.98
CA ARG A 259 -8.95 13.18 -14.85
C ARG A 259 -9.86 14.32 -15.32
N ASN A 260 -9.97 15.40 -14.54
CA ASN A 260 -10.90 16.51 -14.78
C ASN A 260 -12.39 16.09 -14.84
N SER A 261 -12.79 15.13 -14.01
CA SER A 261 -14.17 14.63 -13.93
C SER A 261 -15.23 15.74 -13.87
N LEU A 262 -16.16 15.71 -14.83
CA LEU A 262 -17.26 16.68 -14.93
C LEU A 262 -18.23 16.51 -13.76
N LEU A 263 -18.54 15.25 -13.45
CA LEU A 263 -19.48 14.88 -12.40
C LEU A 263 -18.97 15.30 -11.03
N PHE A 264 -17.68 15.06 -10.75
CA PHE A 264 -17.04 15.52 -9.52
C PHE A 264 -17.16 17.03 -9.34
N ARG A 265 -16.75 17.83 -10.35
CA ARG A 265 -16.81 19.30 -10.28
C ARG A 265 -18.24 19.79 -10.06
N TYR A 266 -19.21 19.19 -10.74
CA TYR A 266 -20.63 19.50 -10.55
C TYR A 266 -21.12 19.20 -9.13
N GLN A 267 -20.79 18.04 -8.57
CA GLN A 267 -21.20 17.67 -7.21
C GLN A 267 -20.53 18.55 -6.14
N LEU A 268 -19.25 18.85 -6.31
CA LEU A 268 -18.53 19.76 -5.45
C LEU A 268 -19.16 21.16 -5.47
N ALA A 269 -19.44 21.69 -6.68
CA ALA A 269 -20.12 22.96 -6.87
C ALA A 269 -21.51 23.01 -6.20
N ARG A 270 -22.30 21.93 -6.34
CA ARG A 270 -23.62 21.81 -5.68
C ARG A 270 -23.50 21.75 -4.15
N CYS A 271 -22.58 20.95 -3.63
CA CYS A 271 -22.34 20.83 -2.19
C CYS A 271 -22.07 22.20 -1.57
N VAL A 272 -21.18 22.99 -2.20
CA VAL A 272 -20.84 24.35 -1.75
C VAL A 272 -22.00 25.33 -1.92
N SER A 273 -22.71 25.29 -3.05
CA SER A 273 -23.85 26.18 -3.30
C SER A 273 -25.01 25.95 -2.33
N GLU A 274 -25.23 24.70 -1.91
CA GLU A 274 -26.28 24.32 -0.96
C GLU A 274 -25.85 24.54 0.51
N GLY A 275 -24.62 25.02 0.75
CA GLY A 275 -24.08 25.25 2.09
C GLY A 275 -23.86 23.96 2.89
N ARG A 276 -23.76 22.81 2.22
CA ARG A 276 -23.52 21.52 2.86
C ARG A 276 -22.04 21.37 3.21
N ARG A 277 -21.77 20.58 4.24
CA ARG A 277 -20.41 20.12 4.56
C ARG A 277 -19.94 19.13 3.51
N LEU A 278 -18.69 19.26 3.09
CA LEU A 278 -18.04 18.34 2.15
C LEU A 278 -17.93 16.96 2.83
N PRO A 279 -18.58 15.91 2.29
CA PRO A 279 -18.44 14.58 2.87
C PRO A 279 -17.07 13.98 2.53
N ALA A 280 -16.60 13.05 3.37
CA ALA A 280 -15.29 12.39 3.23
C ALA A 280 -15.05 11.79 1.84
N THR A 281 -16.06 11.14 1.27
CA THR A 281 -15.99 10.51 -0.06
C THR A 281 -15.75 11.54 -1.17
N LEU A 282 -16.38 12.72 -1.08
CA LEU A 282 -16.19 13.79 -2.06
C LEU A 282 -14.84 14.51 -1.85
N GLY A 283 -14.35 14.58 -0.60
CA GLY A 283 -12.99 15.02 -0.29
C GLY A 283 -11.92 14.10 -0.88
N LEU A 284 -12.11 12.78 -0.76
CA LEU A 284 -11.23 11.78 -1.38
C LEU A 284 -11.22 11.91 -2.90
N THR A 285 -12.41 12.05 -3.53
CA THR A 285 -12.51 12.32 -4.96
C THR A 285 -11.79 13.61 -5.35
N TRP A 286 -11.87 14.67 -4.53
CA TRP A 286 -11.16 15.92 -4.80
C TRP A 286 -9.66 15.72 -4.86
N ILE A 287 -9.07 15.09 -3.85
CA ILE A 287 -7.63 14.83 -3.83
C ILE A 287 -7.17 13.98 -5.00
N LYS A 288 -7.91 12.93 -5.35
CA LYS A 288 -7.57 12.08 -6.51
C LYS A 288 -7.67 12.79 -7.87
N ASN A 289 -8.37 13.92 -7.96
CA ASN A 289 -8.56 14.68 -9.20
C ASN A 289 -7.87 16.03 -9.20
N HIS A 290 -7.15 16.40 -8.14
CA HIS A 290 -6.55 17.70 -8.07
C HIS A 290 -5.38 17.79 -9.05
N GLN A 291 -5.37 18.84 -9.88
CA GLN A 291 -4.31 19.08 -10.87
C GLN A 291 -2.93 19.28 -10.25
N ASP A 292 -2.86 19.89 -9.06
CA ASP A 292 -1.60 20.26 -8.41
C ASP A 292 -1.16 19.26 -7.34
N TYR A 293 -1.83 18.11 -7.22
CA TYR A 293 -1.48 17.09 -6.23
C TYR A 293 -1.52 15.70 -6.86
N ARG A 294 -0.40 14.99 -6.74
CA ARG A 294 -0.26 13.60 -7.16
C ARG A 294 -0.10 12.73 -5.93
N LEU A 295 -0.86 11.62 -5.88
CA LEU A 295 -0.66 10.62 -4.84
C LEU A 295 0.74 10.02 -4.99
N ARG A 296 1.47 9.94 -3.88
CA ARG A 296 2.76 9.27 -3.79
C ARG A 296 2.63 7.76 -4.00
N THR A 297 3.74 7.10 -4.26
CA THR A 297 3.74 5.68 -4.67
C THR A 297 3.08 4.74 -3.66
N ALA A 298 3.26 4.96 -2.36
CA ALA A 298 2.59 4.15 -1.34
C ALA A 298 1.06 4.22 -1.43
N ALA A 299 0.50 5.41 -1.61
CA ALA A 299 -0.94 5.60 -1.81
C ALA A 299 -1.44 5.04 -3.14
N LYS A 300 -0.64 5.10 -4.21
CA LYS A 300 -0.97 4.48 -5.51
C LYS A 300 -1.03 2.94 -5.39
N ARG A 301 0.02 2.33 -4.80
CA ARG A 301 0.14 0.87 -4.63
C ARG A 301 -0.94 0.35 -3.69
N CYS A 302 -1.15 1.00 -2.55
CA CYS A 302 -2.13 0.63 -1.53
C CYS A 302 -3.45 1.41 -1.68
N GLY A 303 -3.94 1.58 -2.91
CA GLY A 303 -5.07 2.49 -3.19
C GLY A 303 -6.40 2.13 -2.53
N LYS A 304 -6.64 0.87 -2.14
CA LYS A 304 -7.86 0.51 -1.41
C LYS A 304 -7.75 0.90 0.07
N GLU A 305 -6.61 0.55 0.65
CA GLU A 305 -6.26 0.81 2.04
C GLU A 305 -6.16 2.32 2.29
N PHE A 306 -5.57 3.06 1.35
CA PHE A 306 -5.53 4.52 1.34
C PHE A 306 -6.94 5.13 1.35
N ASP A 307 -7.86 4.65 0.50
CA ASP A 307 -9.22 5.20 0.41
C ASP A 307 -9.99 5.05 1.71
N GLU A 308 -9.89 3.87 2.33
CA GLU A 308 -10.54 3.57 3.60
C GLU A 308 -9.95 4.41 4.74
N LEU A 309 -8.62 4.44 4.86
CA LEU A 309 -7.95 5.20 5.91
C LEU A 309 -8.11 6.71 5.75
N PHE A 310 -8.12 7.23 4.52
CA PHE A 310 -8.43 8.64 4.25
C PHE A 310 -9.81 9.01 4.77
N ILE A 311 -10.84 8.18 4.53
CA ILE A 311 -12.20 8.43 5.02
C ILE A 311 -12.23 8.43 6.55
N ILE A 312 -11.52 7.50 7.20
CA ILE A 312 -11.43 7.41 8.66
C ILE A 312 -10.76 8.66 9.24
N ARG A 313 -9.57 9.03 8.75
CA ARG A 313 -8.82 10.20 9.22
C ARG A 313 -9.56 11.51 8.94
N TYR A 314 -10.19 11.64 7.77
CA TYR A 314 -11.04 12.78 7.44
C TYR A 314 -12.20 12.93 8.41
N THR A 315 -12.90 11.84 8.72
CA THR A 315 -14.07 11.85 9.61
C THR A 315 -13.64 12.18 11.04
N LYS A 316 -12.48 11.69 11.49
CA LYS A 316 -11.89 12.03 12.79
C LYS A 316 -11.56 13.53 12.90
N GLU A 317 -11.07 14.14 11.82
CA GLU A 317 -10.63 15.54 11.82
C GLU A 317 -11.77 16.54 11.60
N PHE A 318 -12.72 16.24 10.70
CA PHE A 318 -13.79 17.17 10.31
C PHE A 318 -15.20 16.74 10.72
N GLY A 319 -15.37 15.58 11.38
CA GLY A 319 -16.68 15.06 11.77
C GLY A 319 -17.60 14.89 10.56
N ASP A 320 -18.75 15.58 10.58
CA ASP A 320 -19.73 15.61 9.48
C ASP A 320 -19.20 16.23 8.18
N GLY A 321 -18.02 16.84 8.19
CA GLY A 321 -17.30 17.28 6.99
C GLY A 321 -16.88 18.74 6.95
N LEU A 322 -16.09 19.08 5.92
CA LEU A 322 -15.48 20.40 5.77
C LEU A 322 -16.44 21.42 5.17
N LEU A 323 -16.70 22.53 5.88
CA LEU A 323 -17.51 23.62 5.36
C LEU A 323 -16.69 24.53 4.42
N ILE A 324 -17.15 24.68 3.18
CA ILE A 324 -16.49 25.50 2.16
C ILE A 324 -17.40 26.66 1.78
N LYS A 325 -16.83 27.87 1.73
CA LYS A 325 -17.57 29.06 1.32
C LYS A 325 -17.61 29.17 -0.21
N PRO A 326 -18.75 29.59 -0.80
CA PRO A 326 -18.83 29.86 -2.25
C PRO A 326 -17.79 30.87 -2.71
N ASN A 327 -17.15 30.59 -3.85
CA ASN A 327 -16.21 31.51 -4.50
C ASN A 327 -16.86 32.21 -5.71
N LYS A 328 -16.13 33.17 -6.30
CA LYS A 328 -16.61 33.98 -7.43
C LYS A 328 -16.54 33.24 -8.78
N SER A 329 -15.62 32.29 -8.92
CA SER A 329 -15.47 31.50 -10.14
C SER A 329 -16.72 30.67 -10.38
N LYS A 330 -17.21 30.64 -11.63
CA LYS A 330 -18.40 29.88 -12.01
C LYS A 330 -18.02 28.57 -12.65
N LEU A 331 -18.80 27.53 -12.37
CA LEU A 331 -18.63 26.20 -12.94
C LEU A 331 -18.86 26.27 -14.46
N ARG A 332 -17.87 25.80 -15.21
CA ARG A 332 -18.00 25.53 -16.64
C ARG A 332 -17.82 24.04 -16.89
N LEU A 333 -18.87 23.43 -17.42
CA LEU A 333 -18.84 22.04 -17.86
C LEU A 333 -18.47 22.02 -19.34
N ASP A 334 -17.30 21.45 -19.65
CA ASP A 334 -16.81 21.31 -21.01
C ASP A 334 -16.92 19.84 -21.45
N TYR A 335 -18.08 19.48 -22.00
CA TYR A 335 -18.32 18.17 -22.62
C TYR A 335 -18.07 18.25 -24.12
N ARG A 336 -17.24 17.34 -24.66
CA ARG A 336 -17.01 17.20 -26.10
C ARG A 336 -17.51 15.83 -26.56
N PRO A 337 -18.50 15.77 -27.47
CA PRO A 337 -18.97 14.50 -28.01
C PRO A 337 -17.88 13.73 -28.74
N ALA A 338 -17.97 12.39 -28.72
CA ALA A 338 -17.13 11.52 -29.53
C ALA A 338 -17.48 11.63 -31.03
N SER A 339 -18.76 11.87 -31.34
CA SER A 339 -19.23 11.99 -32.71
C SER A 339 -18.87 13.34 -33.34
N GLY A 340 -18.23 13.29 -34.52
CA GLY A 340 -17.89 14.47 -35.33
C GLY A 340 -19.09 15.28 -35.83
N THR A 341 -20.28 14.67 -35.92
CA THR A 341 -21.53 15.33 -36.32
C THR A 341 -22.22 16.07 -35.16
N LEU A 342 -21.70 15.90 -33.94
CA LEU A 342 -22.21 16.53 -32.72
C LEU A 342 -21.32 17.66 -32.19
N TRP A 343 -20.23 18.05 -32.86
CA TRP A 343 -19.31 19.09 -32.36
C TRP A 343 -19.93 20.47 -32.10
N GLY A 344 -21.12 20.77 -32.64
CA GLY A 344 -21.89 21.97 -32.30
C GLY A 344 -22.60 21.89 -30.94
N PHE A 345 -22.54 20.74 -30.25
CA PHE A 345 -23.20 20.53 -28.97
C PHE A 345 -22.58 21.43 -27.89
N SER A 346 -23.46 22.16 -27.20
CA SER A 346 -23.08 22.97 -26.05
C SER A 346 -23.73 22.39 -24.80
N PRO A 347 -22.94 21.93 -23.81
CA PRO A 347 -23.49 21.39 -22.58
C PRO A 347 -24.24 22.45 -21.78
N ARG A 348 -25.23 22.01 -21.01
CA ARG A 348 -26.01 22.88 -20.12
C ARG A 348 -25.08 23.55 -19.11
N GLN A 349 -25.16 24.87 -19.02
CA GLN A 349 -24.41 25.65 -18.03
C GLN A 349 -25.27 25.86 -16.78
N TYR A 350 -24.62 25.81 -15.62
CA TYR A 350 -25.25 25.98 -14.31
C TYR A 350 -24.68 27.22 -13.63
N ASP A 351 -25.53 28.00 -12.97
CA ASP A 351 -25.07 29.15 -12.18
C ASP A 351 -24.55 28.73 -10.79
N LEU A 352 -23.50 27.90 -10.79
CA LEU A 352 -22.90 27.34 -9.58
C LEU A 352 -21.47 27.86 -9.38
N PRO A 353 -21.00 28.00 -8.13
CA PRO A 353 -19.59 28.30 -7.84
C PRO A 353 -18.70 27.12 -8.24
N ASP A 354 -17.44 27.40 -8.61
CA ASP A 354 -16.44 26.37 -8.90
C ASP A 354 -15.29 26.40 -7.89
N PRO A 355 -15.39 25.64 -6.79
CA PRO A 355 -14.38 25.63 -5.75
C PRO A 355 -13.20 24.69 -6.06
N SER A 356 -13.17 23.97 -7.19
CA SER A 356 -12.22 22.87 -7.42
C SER A 356 -10.74 23.28 -7.39
N ALA A 357 -10.45 24.57 -7.61
CA ALA A 357 -9.11 25.15 -7.61
C ALA A 357 -8.77 25.94 -6.33
N LEU A 358 -9.58 25.84 -5.27
CA LEU A 358 -9.33 26.57 -4.02
C LEU A 358 -8.22 25.91 -3.20
N LYS A 359 -7.09 26.61 -3.02
CA LYS A 359 -5.95 26.09 -2.22
C LYS A 359 -6.28 25.82 -0.75
N GLY A 360 -7.05 26.69 -0.10
CA GLY A 360 -7.31 26.59 1.35
C GLY A 360 -7.94 25.26 1.78
N PRO A 361 -9.09 24.85 1.21
CA PRO A 361 -9.66 23.53 1.48
C PRO A 361 -8.76 22.39 1.00
N THR A 362 -8.12 22.53 -0.17
CA THR A 362 -7.26 21.47 -0.70
C THR A 362 -6.06 21.18 0.18
N ASN A 363 -5.36 22.19 0.71
CA ASN A 363 -4.21 21.97 1.58
C ASN A 363 -4.57 21.11 2.80
N LYS A 364 -5.76 21.31 3.38
CA LYS A 364 -6.25 20.46 4.48
C LYS A 364 -6.47 19.00 4.07
N LEU A 365 -6.92 18.79 2.83
CA LEU A 365 -7.08 17.43 2.30
C LEU A 365 -5.73 16.80 1.97
N ILE A 366 -4.75 17.59 1.51
CA ILE A 366 -3.37 17.15 1.24
C ILE A 366 -2.71 16.72 2.55
N GLU A 367 -2.84 17.50 3.63
CA GLU A 367 -2.32 17.15 4.95
C GLU A 367 -2.84 15.78 5.44
N ILE A 368 -4.12 15.46 5.19
CA ILE A 368 -4.66 14.14 5.49
C ILE A 368 -4.08 13.08 4.55
N ALA A 369 -4.01 13.35 3.25
CA ALA A 369 -3.50 12.41 2.27
C ALA A 369 -2.03 12.04 2.54
N GLU A 370 -1.19 12.99 2.92
CA GLU A 370 0.21 12.77 3.27
C GLU A 370 0.33 11.93 4.55
N ARG A 371 -0.40 12.29 5.61
CA ARG A 371 -0.44 11.50 6.84
C ARG A 371 -0.88 10.05 6.59
N VAL A 372 -1.95 9.87 5.81
CA VAL A 372 -2.45 8.54 5.43
C VAL A 372 -1.40 7.77 4.62
N THR A 373 -0.66 8.45 3.74
CA THR A 373 0.42 7.86 2.95
C THR A 373 1.54 7.36 3.86
N GLU A 374 1.98 8.16 4.84
CA GLU A 374 3.01 7.77 5.81
C GLU A 374 2.57 6.55 6.64
N GLU A 375 1.31 6.54 7.11
CA GLU A 375 0.76 5.43 7.90
C GLU A 375 0.71 4.11 7.12
N ILE A 376 0.53 4.14 5.80
CA ILE A 376 0.49 2.93 4.95
C ILE A 376 1.85 2.59 4.30
N SER A 377 2.86 3.47 4.40
CA SER A 377 4.19 3.25 3.82
C SER A 377 4.81 1.92 4.25
N PRO A 378 4.76 1.47 5.52
CA PRO A 378 5.29 0.16 5.92
C PRO A 378 4.67 -1.02 5.16
N TYR A 379 3.35 -1.01 4.99
CA TYR A 379 2.64 -2.02 4.20
C TYR A 379 2.97 -1.93 2.70
N SER A 380 3.09 -0.71 2.16
CA SER A 380 3.51 -0.49 0.78
C SER A 380 4.92 -1.04 0.50
N ARG A 381 5.87 -0.82 1.41
CA ARG A 381 7.25 -1.34 1.35
C ARG A 381 7.29 -2.86 1.45
N PHE A 382 6.37 -3.46 2.21
CA PHE A 382 6.20 -4.92 2.22
C PHE A 382 5.73 -5.43 0.84
N LEU A 383 4.74 -4.80 0.23
CA LEU A 383 4.20 -5.22 -1.08
C LEU A 383 5.14 -4.99 -2.26
N SER A 384 6.13 -4.10 -2.16
CA SER A 384 7.13 -3.92 -3.23
C SER A 384 8.15 -5.04 -3.31
N LYS A 385 8.32 -5.86 -2.28
CA LYS A 385 9.29 -6.95 -2.29
C LYS A 385 8.73 -8.15 -3.05
N SER A 386 9.54 -8.73 -3.94
CA SER A 386 9.17 -9.88 -4.76
C SER A 386 8.79 -11.08 -3.88
N GLY A 387 7.72 -11.78 -4.26
CA GLY A 387 7.20 -12.95 -3.53
C GLY A 387 6.18 -12.63 -2.43
N ASN A 388 6.00 -11.36 -2.04
CA ASN A 388 4.97 -10.97 -1.08
C ASN A 388 3.62 -10.74 -1.77
N SER A 389 2.55 -11.08 -1.05
CA SER A 389 1.16 -10.93 -1.49
C SER A 389 0.37 -10.04 -0.54
N ARG A 390 -0.71 -9.43 -1.05
CA ARG A 390 -1.68 -8.68 -0.24
C ARG A 390 -2.37 -9.54 0.82
N ASP A 391 -2.41 -10.85 0.61
CA ASP A 391 -3.07 -11.79 1.52
C ASP A 391 -2.19 -12.23 2.69
N ASP A 392 -0.90 -11.92 2.65
CA ASP A 392 0.06 -12.33 3.67
C ASP A 392 -0.23 -11.66 5.01
N ILE A 393 -0.34 -12.47 6.05
CA ILE A 393 -0.59 -12.00 7.43
C ILE A 393 0.50 -11.03 7.91
N PRO A 394 1.81 -11.29 7.70
CA PRO A 394 2.85 -10.33 8.08
C PRO A 394 2.68 -8.95 7.44
N GLY A 395 2.22 -8.89 6.19
CA GLY A 395 1.90 -7.63 5.53
C GLY A 395 0.70 -6.94 6.17
N LYS A 396 -0.40 -7.68 6.41
CA LYS A 396 -1.62 -7.11 7.00
C LYS A 396 -1.40 -6.55 8.41
N LEU A 397 -0.46 -7.11 9.17
CA LEU A 397 -0.08 -6.61 10.49
C LEU A 397 0.69 -5.29 10.47
N LEU A 398 1.19 -4.86 9.31
CA LEU A 398 1.83 -3.55 9.11
C LEU A 398 0.83 -2.44 8.79
N LEU A 399 -0.46 -2.78 8.63
CA LEU A 399 -1.52 -1.78 8.43
C LEU A 399 -1.85 -1.07 9.74
N PRO A 400 -2.37 0.17 9.69
CA PRO A 400 -2.90 0.83 10.88
C PRO A 400 -4.06 0.06 11.53
N ASP A 401 -4.16 0.12 12.86
CA ASP A 401 -5.14 -0.62 13.67
C ASP A 401 -6.58 -0.46 13.17
N ASP A 402 -6.96 0.75 12.73
CA ASP A 402 -8.30 1.03 12.20
C ASP A 402 -8.67 0.12 11.02
N LEU A 403 -7.69 -0.21 10.15
CA LEU A 403 -7.88 -1.10 9.00
C LEU A 403 -7.78 -2.58 9.39
N ILE A 404 -6.92 -2.92 10.36
CA ILE A 404 -6.82 -4.30 10.84
C ILE A 404 -8.13 -4.72 11.53
N GLN A 405 -8.69 -3.83 12.36
CA GLN A 405 -9.93 -4.09 13.09
C GLN A 405 -11.16 -4.13 12.17
N SER A 406 -11.17 -3.36 11.08
CA SER A 406 -12.28 -3.39 10.12
C SER A 406 -12.32 -4.72 9.33
N SER A 407 -11.17 -5.37 9.14
CA SER A 407 -11.05 -6.59 8.34
C SER A 407 -9.99 -7.56 8.87
N LEU A 408 -10.21 -8.10 10.08
CA LEU A 408 -9.30 -9.07 10.67
C LEU A 408 -9.31 -10.39 9.86
N PRO A 409 -8.15 -10.92 9.41
CA PRO A 409 -8.06 -12.21 8.75
C PRO A 409 -8.67 -13.34 9.59
N LYS A 410 -9.31 -14.32 8.94
CA LYS A 410 -9.94 -15.46 9.63
C LYS A 410 -8.97 -16.21 10.55
N ALA A 411 -7.72 -16.39 10.13
CA ALA A 411 -6.70 -17.04 10.94
C ALA A 411 -6.45 -16.29 12.26
N LEU A 412 -6.37 -14.96 12.21
CA LEU A 412 -6.22 -14.12 13.40
C LEU A 412 -7.48 -14.11 14.28
N GLN A 413 -8.68 -14.19 13.70
CA GLN A 413 -9.92 -14.37 14.49
C GLN A 413 -9.94 -15.69 15.27
N VAL A 414 -9.50 -16.78 14.63
CA VAL A 414 -9.36 -18.10 15.28
C VAL A 414 -8.31 -18.04 16.39
N LEU A 415 -7.18 -17.39 16.14
CA LEU A 415 -6.13 -17.20 17.14
C LEU A 415 -6.63 -16.39 18.34
N SER A 416 -7.32 -15.27 18.13
CA SER A 416 -7.93 -14.45 19.20
C SER A 416 -8.85 -15.31 20.07
N THR A 417 -9.77 -16.04 19.45
CA THR A 417 -10.75 -16.89 20.17
C THR A 417 -10.05 -17.96 21.02
N TRP A 418 -8.96 -18.54 20.50
CA TRP A 418 -8.17 -19.55 21.21
C TRP A 418 -7.35 -18.98 22.37
N LEU A 419 -6.92 -17.71 22.30
CA LEU A 419 -6.27 -17.02 23.42
C LEU A 419 -7.31 -16.66 24.49
N ASP A 420 -8.47 -16.15 24.09
CA ASP A 420 -9.51 -15.66 25.01
C ASP A 420 -10.18 -16.78 25.83
N ASP A 421 -10.17 -18.02 25.33
CA ASP A 421 -10.67 -19.21 26.05
C ASP A 421 -9.78 -19.59 27.26
N LYS A 422 -8.55 -19.04 27.35
CA LYS A 422 -7.64 -19.34 28.46
C LYS A 422 -7.89 -18.40 29.65
N PRO A 423 -8.05 -18.94 30.87
CA PRO A 423 -8.43 -18.15 32.05
C PRO A 423 -7.26 -17.38 32.67
N ASP A 424 -6.01 -17.78 32.43
CA ASP A 424 -4.85 -17.21 33.11
C ASP A 424 -4.47 -15.82 32.54
N ASP A 425 -4.03 -14.92 33.42
CA ASP A 425 -3.58 -13.57 33.05
C ASP A 425 -2.27 -13.58 32.24
N ILE A 426 -1.45 -14.63 32.42
CA ILE A 426 -0.21 -14.86 31.69
C ILE A 426 -0.23 -16.27 31.10
N LEU A 427 -0.14 -16.34 29.77
CA LEU A 427 -0.25 -17.57 28.97
C LEU A 427 1.13 -17.99 28.44
N LEU A 428 1.58 -19.20 28.77
CA LEU A 428 2.76 -19.80 28.14
C LEU A 428 2.35 -20.56 26.88
N ILE A 429 2.94 -20.17 25.75
CA ILE A 429 2.55 -20.67 24.42
C ILE A 429 3.80 -21.06 23.65
N ASN A 430 3.75 -22.19 22.93
CA ASN A 430 4.84 -22.57 22.05
C ASN A 430 4.88 -21.66 20.81
N VAL A 431 6.08 -21.20 20.43
CA VAL A 431 6.27 -20.31 19.27
C VAL A 431 5.77 -20.95 17.97
N SER A 432 6.02 -22.25 17.78
CA SER A 432 5.57 -22.98 16.60
C SER A 432 4.05 -23.09 16.53
N GLU A 433 3.37 -23.30 17.67
CA GLU A 433 1.90 -23.32 17.73
C GLU A 433 1.34 -21.92 17.43
N PHE A 434 1.97 -20.86 17.95
CA PHE A 434 1.50 -19.50 17.72
C PHE A 434 1.55 -19.11 16.23
N PHE A 435 2.63 -19.46 15.52
CA PHE A 435 2.74 -19.25 14.07
C PHE A 435 1.75 -20.11 13.28
N ASP A 436 1.62 -21.40 13.60
CA ASP A 436 0.71 -22.33 12.91
C ASP A 436 -0.75 -21.86 13.00
N ARG A 437 -1.19 -21.47 14.21
CA ARG A 437 -2.54 -20.94 14.45
C ARG A 437 -2.78 -19.60 13.77
N ALA A 438 -1.75 -18.76 13.63
CA ALA A 438 -1.80 -17.52 12.87
C ALA A 438 -1.84 -17.76 11.35
N GLY A 439 -1.64 -19.00 10.88
CA GLY A 439 -1.56 -19.34 9.46
C GLY A 439 -0.27 -18.82 8.81
N ILE A 440 0.80 -18.67 9.59
CA ILE A 440 2.10 -18.17 9.14
C ILE A 440 3.09 -19.35 9.11
N PRO A 441 3.89 -19.51 8.04
CA PRO A 441 4.91 -20.55 7.99
C PRO A 441 5.90 -20.42 9.16
N ILE A 442 6.16 -21.53 9.85
CA ILE A 442 7.08 -21.56 10.97
C ILE A 442 8.50 -21.26 10.46
N PRO A 443 9.17 -20.22 10.97
CA PRO A 443 10.52 -19.86 10.53
C PRO A 443 11.54 -20.88 11.05
N SER A 444 12.67 -21.06 10.34
CA SER A 444 13.73 -21.98 10.80
C SER A 444 14.50 -21.44 12.02
N LYS A 445 14.60 -20.12 12.16
CA LYS A 445 15.20 -19.41 13.30
C LYS A 445 14.43 -18.12 13.57
N ILE A 446 14.41 -17.69 14.83
CA ILE A 446 13.84 -16.40 15.23
C ILE A 446 14.94 -15.31 15.21
N ASN A 447 14.94 -14.49 14.18
CA ASN A 447 15.75 -13.28 14.06
C ASN A 447 14.97 -12.05 14.58
N LYS A 448 15.50 -10.83 14.37
CA LYS A 448 14.86 -9.58 14.81
C LYS A 448 13.47 -9.41 14.19
N ARG A 449 13.34 -9.65 12.89
CA ARG A 449 12.10 -9.56 12.12
C ARG A 449 11.03 -10.53 12.61
N GLU A 450 11.36 -11.80 12.86
CA GLU A 450 10.34 -12.72 13.40
C GLU A 450 9.99 -12.41 14.86
N SER A 451 10.91 -11.85 15.64
CA SER A 451 10.60 -11.37 17.00
C SER A 451 9.61 -10.19 16.98
N GLU A 452 9.82 -9.23 16.09
CA GLU A 452 8.91 -8.10 15.89
C GLU A 452 7.54 -8.57 15.37
N LEU A 453 7.51 -9.57 14.49
CA LEU A 453 6.28 -10.19 14.01
C LEU A 453 5.49 -10.86 15.15
N LEU A 454 6.17 -11.58 16.06
CA LEU A 454 5.54 -12.18 17.24
C LEU A 454 4.92 -11.11 18.16
N VAL A 455 5.64 -10.02 18.40
CA VAL A 455 5.15 -8.89 19.20
C VAL A 455 3.93 -8.25 18.53
N SER A 456 3.98 -8.02 17.22
CA SER A 456 2.87 -7.45 16.45
C SER A 456 1.62 -8.36 16.47
N LEU A 457 1.80 -9.67 16.30
CA LEU A 457 0.73 -10.67 16.42
C LEU A 457 0.06 -10.60 17.79
N ALA A 458 0.84 -10.62 18.87
CA ALA A 458 0.32 -10.54 20.23
C ALA A 458 -0.43 -9.21 20.46
N SER A 459 0.17 -8.09 20.04
CA SER A 459 -0.38 -6.74 20.24
C SER A 459 -1.72 -6.57 19.51
N THR A 460 -1.83 -7.12 18.30
CA THR A 460 -3.08 -7.09 17.52
C THR A 460 -4.22 -7.82 18.24
N MET A 461 -3.90 -8.84 19.03
CA MET A 461 -4.87 -9.59 19.85
C MET A 461 -5.08 -8.97 21.23
N GLY A 462 -4.45 -7.83 21.55
CA GLY A 462 -4.55 -7.18 22.86
C GLY A 462 -3.64 -7.77 23.94
N TYR A 463 -2.57 -8.48 23.55
CA TYR A 463 -1.60 -9.07 24.46
C TYR A 463 -0.21 -8.45 24.29
N GLY A 464 0.54 -8.32 25.38
CA GLY A 464 1.98 -8.12 25.33
C GLY A 464 2.70 -9.47 25.28
N LEU A 465 3.96 -9.46 24.84
CA LEU A 465 4.76 -10.66 24.67
C LEU A 465 6.07 -10.58 25.46
N ALA A 466 6.44 -11.66 26.13
CA ALA A 466 7.74 -11.86 26.73
C ALA A 466 8.40 -13.14 26.15
N PRO A 467 9.64 -13.05 25.64
CA PRO A 467 10.51 -11.88 25.68
C PRO A 467 10.23 -10.91 24.51
N ASP A 468 9.85 -9.67 24.82
CA ASP A 468 9.97 -8.56 23.88
C ASP A 468 11.44 -8.17 23.64
N ILE A 469 11.88 -8.21 22.37
CA ILE A 469 13.25 -7.85 21.98
C ILE A 469 13.58 -6.38 22.28
N ARG A 470 12.58 -5.49 22.30
CA ARG A 470 12.74 -4.05 22.56
C ARG A 470 13.17 -3.80 24.00
N TYR A 471 12.55 -4.51 24.94
CA TYR A 471 12.69 -4.28 26.38
C TYR A 471 13.60 -5.30 27.07
N HIS A 472 13.46 -6.60 26.76
CA HIS A 472 14.19 -7.66 27.46
C HIS A 472 15.50 -8.05 26.78
N LYS A 473 15.74 -7.60 25.54
CA LYS A 473 16.92 -7.93 24.72
C LYS A 473 17.15 -9.45 24.62
N ALA A 474 16.08 -10.23 24.61
CA ALA A 474 16.11 -11.68 24.49
C ALA A 474 15.20 -12.12 23.33
N LYS A 475 15.55 -13.23 22.68
CA LYS A 475 14.77 -13.83 21.59
C LYS A 475 14.28 -15.21 22.03
N PRO A 476 13.05 -15.58 21.70
CA PRO A 476 12.58 -16.94 21.92
C PRO A 476 13.21 -17.90 20.91
N LEU A 477 13.25 -19.19 21.24
CA LEU A 477 13.62 -20.25 20.30
C LEU A 477 12.42 -20.63 19.44
N THR A 478 12.66 -21.11 18.22
CA THR A 478 11.60 -21.55 17.29
C THR A 478 10.72 -22.66 17.89
N ASP A 479 11.34 -23.59 18.61
CA ASP A 479 10.71 -24.72 19.31
C ASP A 479 10.42 -24.40 20.79
N GLY A 480 10.78 -23.19 21.25
CA GLY A 480 10.59 -22.74 22.62
C GLY A 480 9.21 -22.16 22.91
N VAL A 481 9.10 -21.54 24.08
CA VAL A 481 7.88 -20.88 24.55
C VAL A 481 8.02 -19.36 24.57
N VAL A 482 6.88 -18.67 24.57
CA VAL A 482 6.71 -17.24 24.86
C VAL A 482 5.62 -17.08 25.91
N ALA A 483 5.70 -16.03 26.72
CA ALA A 483 4.66 -15.66 27.66
C ALA A 483 3.85 -14.48 27.10
N LEU A 484 2.54 -14.64 26.97
CA LEU A 484 1.62 -13.57 26.63
C LEU A 484 0.95 -13.02 27.89
N PHE A 485 0.76 -11.71 27.99
CA PHE A 485 0.05 -11.09 29.11
C PHE A 485 -0.99 -10.09 28.60
N ARG A 486 -2.15 -10.01 29.27
CA ARG A 486 -3.28 -9.18 28.82
C ARG A 486 -2.98 -7.69 28.89
N GLY A 487 -3.50 -6.93 27.93
CA GLY A 487 -3.37 -5.47 27.86
C GLY A 487 -2.08 -4.98 27.20
N GLY A 488 -1.00 -5.77 27.30
CA GLY A 488 0.28 -5.45 26.68
C GLY A 488 0.89 -4.13 27.10
N HIS A 489 1.85 -3.66 26.32
CA HIS A 489 2.44 -2.33 26.48
C HIS A 489 1.66 -1.31 25.64
N SER A 490 1.48 -0.10 26.16
CA SER A 490 0.96 1.01 25.36
C SER A 490 1.94 1.40 24.24
N PRO A 491 1.49 1.99 23.12
CA PRO A 491 2.39 2.47 22.05
C PRO A 491 3.50 3.39 22.56
N ASP A 492 3.21 4.23 23.56
CA ASP A 492 4.15 5.18 24.18
C ASP A 492 4.87 4.61 25.42
N PHE A 493 4.92 3.29 25.57
CA PHE A 493 5.54 2.66 26.74
C PHE A 493 7.05 2.88 26.74
N HIS A 494 7.55 3.49 27.82
CA HIS A 494 8.97 3.67 28.08
C HIS A 494 9.32 2.95 29.38
N PRO A 495 10.23 1.95 29.37
CA PRO A 495 10.60 1.23 30.58
C PRO A 495 11.33 2.16 31.57
N SER A 496 10.94 2.11 32.84
CA SER A 496 11.67 2.79 33.91
C SER A 496 13.05 2.16 34.16
N LEU A 497 13.94 2.89 34.83
CA LEU A 497 15.23 2.33 35.28
C LEU A 497 15.01 1.15 36.24
N ASP A 498 14.00 1.22 37.10
CA ASP A 498 13.65 0.14 38.03
C ASP A 498 13.15 -1.09 37.28
N PHE A 499 12.40 -0.93 36.19
CA PHE A 499 12.00 -2.06 35.32
C PHE A 499 13.21 -2.78 34.75
N LEU A 500 14.20 -2.04 34.25
CA LEU A 500 15.44 -2.61 33.71
C LEU A 500 16.26 -3.32 34.79
N GLN A 501 16.34 -2.76 36.00
CA GLN A 501 17.02 -3.37 37.14
C GLN A 501 16.35 -4.68 37.59
N VAL A 502 15.03 -4.65 37.80
CA VAL A 502 14.27 -5.83 38.20
C VAL A 502 14.32 -6.90 37.10
N GLY A 503 14.24 -6.52 35.82
CA GLY A 503 14.44 -7.44 34.70
C GLY A 503 15.79 -8.18 34.76
N MET A 504 16.86 -7.50 35.18
CA MET A 504 18.17 -8.13 35.38
C MET A 504 18.22 -9.05 36.59
N ILE A 505 17.57 -8.66 37.69
CA ILE A 505 17.41 -9.51 38.88
C ILE A 505 16.71 -10.82 38.50
N LEU A 506 15.57 -10.72 37.80
CA LEU A 506 14.82 -11.88 37.33
C LEU A 506 15.64 -12.75 36.37
N ARG A 507 16.43 -12.13 35.49
CA ARG A 507 17.30 -12.85 34.56
C ARG A 507 18.34 -13.70 35.28
N LEU A 508 18.99 -13.14 36.29
CA LEU A 508 20.03 -13.80 37.09
C LEU A 508 19.42 -14.83 38.07
N GLY A 509 18.32 -14.46 38.73
CA GLY A 509 17.60 -15.34 39.65
C GLY A 509 17.07 -16.58 38.96
N ALA A 510 16.41 -16.43 37.81
CA ALA A 510 15.93 -17.57 37.03
C ALA A 510 17.08 -18.49 36.57
N MET A 511 18.28 -17.95 36.28
CA MET A 511 19.44 -18.78 35.93
C MET A 511 19.91 -19.69 37.07
N VAL A 512 19.73 -19.26 38.32
CA VAL A 512 20.04 -20.06 39.51
C VAL A 512 18.92 -21.08 39.78
N ALA A 513 17.67 -20.64 39.68
CA ALA A 513 16.50 -21.46 39.95
C ALA A 513 16.29 -22.60 38.94
N THR A 514 16.84 -22.52 37.73
CA THR A 514 16.66 -23.56 36.69
C THR A 514 17.85 -24.52 36.57
N VAL A 515 18.81 -24.52 37.51
CA VAL A 515 20.08 -25.25 37.37
C VAL A 515 19.93 -26.76 37.40
N ASP A 516 19.05 -27.27 38.25
CA ASP A 516 18.76 -28.70 38.41
C ASP A 516 17.61 -29.18 37.51
N GLY A 517 16.94 -28.24 36.82
CA GLY A 517 15.83 -28.50 35.92
C GLY A 517 14.46 -28.54 36.60
N GLU A 518 14.38 -28.30 37.91
CA GLU A 518 13.13 -28.19 38.67
C GLU A 518 13.11 -26.85 39.41
N VAL A 519 12.13 -25.99 39.13
CA VAL A 519 12.00 -24.70 39.83
C VAL A 519 11.23 -24.92 41.13
N ASP A 520 11.81 -24.53 42.28
CA ASP A 520 11.14 -24.61 43.58
C ASP A 520 10.12 -23.46 43.74
N GLU A 521 8.96 -23.76 44.36
CA GLU A 521 7.91 -22.77 44.65
C GLU A 521 8.42 -21.60 45.50
N ALA A 522 9.39 -21.83 46.40
CA ALA A 522 10.00 -20.80 47.24
C ALA A 522 10.85 -19.81 46.44
N GLU A 523 11.58 -20.29 45.43
CA GLU A 523 12.39 -19.46 44.53
C GLU A 523 11.51 -18.61 43.62
N GLU A 524 10.45 -19.21 43.03
CA GLU A 524 9.47 -18.48 42.23
C GLU A 524 8.78 -17.39 43.05
N HIS A 525 8.34 -17.71 44.28
CA HIS A 525 7.70 -16.75 45.16
C HIS A 525 8.62 -15.59 45.56
N LEU A 526 9.92 -15.82 45.73
CA LEU A 526 10.90 -14.75 46.02
C LEU A 526 11.04 -13.80 44.83
N LEU A 527 11.15 -14.34 43.61
CA LEU A 527 11.23 -13.52 42.39
C LEU A 527 9.94 -12.72 42.19
N GLU A 528 8.77 -13.31 42.45
CA GLU A 528 7.49 -12.62 42.38
C GLU A 528 7.37 -11.51 43.44
N THR A 529 7.79 -11.78 44.68
CA THR A 529 7.82 -10.79 45.76
C THR A 529 8.73 -9.62 45.41
N THR A 530 9.83 -9.87 44.70
CA THR A 530 10.75 -8.82 44.24
C THR A 530 10.09 -7.86 43.24
N ILE A 531 9.19 -8.36 42.40
CA ILE A 531 8.40 -7.51 41.50
C ILE A 531 7.34 -6.74 42.31
N GLU A 532 6.61 -7.42 43.20
CA GLU A 532 5.45 -6.81 43.86
C GLU A 532 5.81 -5.79 44.94
N SER A 533 6.91 -6.01 45.66
CA SER A 533 7.40 -5.11 46.70
C SER A 533 7.96 -3.79 46.16
N ASN A 534 8.24 -3.71 44.86
CA ASN A 534 8.75 -2.50 44.24
C ASN A 534 7.61 -1.51 43.92
N ALA A 535 7.49 -0.48 44.76
CA ALA A 535 6.44 0.54 44.66
C ALA A 535 6.64 1.56 43.53
N SER A 536 7.82 1.62 42.89
CA SER A 536 8.06 2.55 41.77
C SER A 536 7.68 1.96 40.41
N LEU A 537 7.46 0.64 40.33
CA LEU A 537 6.96 -0.01 39.11
C LEU A 537 5.47 0.26 38.93
N SER A 538 5.10 0.61 37.70
CA SER A 538 3.69 0.66 37.28
C SER A 538 3.07 -0.74 37.18
N ASP A 539 1.75 -0.83 37.20
CA ASP A 539 1.03 -2.11 37.07
C ASP A 539 1.37 -2.84 35.75
N VAL A 540 1.56 -2.10 34.66
CA VAL A 540 1.96 -2.65 33.35
C VAL A 540 3.38 -3.21 33.41
N GLU A 541 4.31 -2.50 34.05
CA GLU A 541 5.68 -2.98 34.25
C GLU A 541 5.71 -4.25 35.08
N LYS A 542 4.93 -4.30 36.18
CA LYS A 542 4.80 -5.49 37.01
C LYS A 542 4.28 -6.69 36.22
N LEU A 543 3.20 -6.51 35.45
CA LEU A 543 2.65 -7.57 34.59
C LEU A 543 3.66 -8.05 33.55
N SER A 544 4.34 -7.12 32.87
CA SER A 544 5.38 -7.44 31.89
C SER A 544 6.55 -8.21 32.52
N LEU A 545 6.99 -7.82 33.72
CA LEU A 545 8.06 -8.50 34.45
C LEU A 545 7.64 -9.88 34.95
N ARG A 546 6.38 -10.06 35.39
CA ARG A 546 5.84 -11.38 35.75
C ARG A 546 5.78 -12.30 34.53
N ALA A 547 5.37 -11.78 33.37
CA ALA A 547 5.40 -12.55 32.13
C ALA A 547 6.83 -12.93 31.73
N TYR A 548 7.77 -11.99 31.85
CA TYR A 548 9.18 -12.25 31.61
C TYR A 548 9.78 -13.28 32.59
N MET A 549 9.45 -13.20 33.88
CA MET A 549 9.85 -14.18 34.89
C MET A 549 9.36 -15.59 34.53
N ARG A 550 8.06 -15.75 34.25
CA ARG A 550 7.47 -17.04 33.85
C ARG A 550 8.14 -17.60 32.60
N TRP A 551 8.42 -16.75 31.61
CA TRP A 551 9.15 -17.15 30.41
C TRP A 551 10.56 -17.66 30.74
N ARG A 552 11.32 -16.95 31.59
CA ARG A 552 12.69 -17.34 31.97
C ARG A 552 12.74 -18.64 32.76
N LEU A 553 11.80 -18.87 33.67
CA LEU A 553 11.72 -20.11 34.44
C LEU A 553 11.40 -21.34 33.57
N ASN A 554 10.73 -21.13 32.43
CA ASN A 554 10.34 -22.19 31.50
C ASN A 554 11.22 -22.28 30.24
N THR A 555 12.31 -21.52 30.18
CA THR A 555 13.22 -21.50 29.03
C THR A 555 14.67 -21.69 29.50
N PRO A 556 15.39 -22.71 29.02
CA PRO A 556 16.76 -22.97 29.46
C PRO A 556 17.65 -21.76 29.13
N ALA A 557 18.33 -21.23 30.15
CA ALA A 557 19.19 -20.07 30.01
C ALA A 557 20.61 -20.48 29.58
N ASP A 558 21.12 -19.88 28.50
CA ASP A 558 22.52 -20.01 28.10
C ASP A 558 23.35 -18.82 28.63
N MET A 559 24.57 -19.10 29.08
CA MET A 559 25.56 -18.11 29.54
C MET A 559 26.18 -17.30 28.40
N THR A 560 25.93 -17.71 27.15
CA THR A 560 26.44 -17.06 25.93
C THR A 560 25.96 -15.61 25.84
N GLY A 561 26.88 -14.66 25.62
CA GLY A 561 26.63 -13.21 25.60
C GLY A 561 26.66 -12.53 26.98
N LEU A 562 26.20 -13.19 28.05
CA LEU A 562 26.14 -12.60 29.39
C LEU A 562 27.54 -12.42 30.03
N LYS A 563 28.49 -13.34 29.76
CA LYS A 563 29.87 -13.27 30.29
C LYS A 563 30.64 -12.00 29.92
N ARG A 564 30.50 -11.49 28.69
CA ARG A 564 31.18 -10.24 28.28
C ARG A 564 30.61 -9.03 29.03
N ARG A 565 29.29 -9.00 29.21
CA ARG A 565 28.56 -7.89 29.86
C ARG A 565 28.75 -7.87 31.38
N LEU A 566 28.80 -9.04 32.02
CA LEU A 566 29.10 -9.14 33.45
C LEU A 566 30.56 -8.76 33.77
N ALA A 567 31.49 -8.99 32.84
CA ALA A 567 32.89 -8.64 33.02
C ALA A 567 33.14 -7.12 33.00
N THR A 568 32.39 -6.36 32.18
CA THR A 568 32.49 -4.90 32.03
C THR A 568 31.88 -4.11 33.19
N MET A 569 31.19 -4.76 34.14
CA MET A 569 30.56 -4.09 35.29
C MET A 569 31.58 -3.55 36.31
N GLY A 570 31.26 -2.42 36.94
CA GLY A 570 32.02 -1.85 38.07
C GLY A 570 31.95 -2.73 39.34
N PRO A 571 32.82 -2.47 40.33
CA PRO A 571 32.93 -3.30 41.54
C PRO A 571 31.66 -3.31 42.43
N GLU A 572 30.97 -2.18 42.59
CA GLU A 572 29.72 -2.10 43.40
C GLU A 572 28.55 -2.85 42.74
N ALA A 573 28.46 -2.75 41.41
CA ALA A 573 27.48 -3.46 40.59
C ALA A 573 27.65 -5.00 40.68
N LYS A 574 28.90 -5.48 40.65
CA LYS A 574 29.24 -6.90 40.82
C LYS A 574 28.83 -7.42 42.19
N GLN A 575 29.02 -6.61 43.24
CA GLN A 575 28.65 -6.97 44.61
C GLN A 575 27.13 -7.00 44.84
N THR A 576 26.40 -6.11 44.18
CA THR A 576 24.92 -6.11 44.21
C THR A 576 24.37 -7.36 43.52
N ALA A 577 24.87 -7.67 42.31
CA ALA A 577 24.49 -8.86 41.56
C ALA A 577 24.82 -10.16 42.32
N SER A 578 25.95 -10.22 43.04
CA SER A 578 26.31 -11.38 43.83
C SER A 578 25.39 -11.61 45.04
N HIS A 579 24.97 -10.51 45.70
CA HIS A 579 24.00 -10.58 46.79
C HIS A 579 22.63 -11.11 46.31
N ILE A 580 22.19 -10.66 45.13
CA ILE A 580 20.96 -11.14 44.49
C ILE A 580 21.04 -12.65 44.20
N LEU A 581 22.13 -13.10 43.56
CA LEU A 581 22.34 -14.51 43.23
C LEU A 581 22.28 -15.42 44.47
N ILE A 582 22.88 -14.98 45.57
CA ILE A 582 22.86 -15.71 46.84
C ILE A 582 21.47 -15.70 47.48
N SER A 583 20.77 -14.57 47.44
CA SER A 583 19.43 -14.48 48.02
C SER A 583 18.43 -15.42 47.35
N VAL A 584 18.55 -15.60 46.03
CA VAL A 584 17.71 -16.54 45.28
C VAL A 584 18.06 -17.99 45.63
N ALA A 585 19.35 -18.35 45.61
CA ALA A 585 19.80 -19.69 45.99
C ALA A 585 19.50 -20.07 47.46
N LEU A 586 19.18 -19.10 48.32
CA LEU A 586 18.87 -19.32 49.73
C LEU A 586 17.38 -19.33 50.05
N ALA A 587 16.50 -19.21 49.04
CA ALA A 587 15.06 -19.10 49.24
C ALA A 587 14.46 -20.31 49.97
N ASP A 588 15.00 -21.51 49.74
CA ASP A 588 14.55 -22.80 50.28
C ASP A 588 15.29 -23.24 51.57
N ASN A 589 16.17 -22.38 52.12
CA ASN A 589 17.10 -22.65 53.22
C ASN A 589 18.16 -23.75 52.97
N ALA A 590 18.23 -24.36 51.78
CA ALA A 590 18.99 -25.58 51.52
C ALA A 590 19.71 -25.63 50.16
N VAL A 591 20.64 -24.68 49.92
CA VAL A 591 21.47 -24.65 48.69
C VAL A 591 22.06 -26.00 48.27
N ALA A 592 21.66 -26.49 47.09
CA ALA A 592 22.17 -27.74 46.55
C ALA A 592 23.61 -27.61 46.06
N THR A 593 24.37 -28.72 46.01
CA THR A 593 25.76 -28.68 45.50
C THR A 593 25.86 -28.29 44.02
N ALA A 594 24.79 -28.53 43.24
CA ALA A 594 24.70 -28.13 41.83
C ALA A 594 24.57 -26.61 41.69
N GLU A 595 23.72 -25.97 42.50
CA GLU A 595 23.57 -24.51 42.59
C GLU A 595 24.85 -23.84 43.03
N ILE A 596 25.55 -24.36 44.07
CA ILE A 596 26.82 -23.80 44.52
C ILE A 596 27.84 -23.77 43.36
N LYS A 597 27.92 -24.85 42.58
CA LYS A 597 28.81 -24.92 41.42
C LYS A 597 28.41 -23.94 40.32
N HIS A 598 27.12 -23.68 40.14
CA HIS A 598 26.62 -22.67 39.20
C HIS A 598 26.88 -21.24 39.69
N LEU A 599 26.68 -20.98 40.99
CA LEU A 599 27.04 -19.73 41.64
C LEU A 599 28.55 -19.46 41.51
N GLU A 600 29.41 -20.46 41.68
CA GLU A 600 30.86 -20.33 41.42
C GLU A 600 31.16 -19.93 39.96
N GLN A 601 30.41 -20.49 39.00
CA GLN A 601 30.54 -20.10 37.58
C GLN A 601 30.06 -18.67 37.32
N LEU A 602 28.95 -18.26 37.94
CA LEU A 602 28.41 -16.90 37.84
C LEU A 602 29.33 -15.88 38.53
N TYR A 603 29.89 -16.20 39.69
CA TYR A 603 30.91 -15.40 40.37
C TYR A 603 32.15 -15.23 39.50
N THR A 604 32.63 -16.32 38.88
CA THR A 604 33.76 -16.25 37.95
C THR A 604 33.42 -15.39 36.72
N ALA A 605 32.19 -15.49 36.19
CA ALA A 605 31.71 -14.66 35.08
C ALA A 605 31.56 -13.17 35.46
N LEU A 606 31.22 -12.87 36.71
CA LEU A 606 31.23 -11.53 37.30
C LEU A 606 32.65 -11.02 37.62
N GLY A 607 33.70 -11.83 37.41
CA GLY A 607 35.07 -11.47 37.80
C GLY A 607 35.31 -11.44 39.31
N LEU A 608 34.45 -12.10 40.09
CA LEU A 608 34.57 -12.30 41.53
C LEU A 608 35.29 -13.62 41.83
N ASP A 609 35.93 -13.71 43.00
CA ASP A 609 36.60 -14.94 43.41
C ASP A 609 35.57 -16.01 43.81
N LYS A 610 35.64 -17.17 43.15
CA LYS A 610 34.82 -18.37 43.44
C LYS A 610 34.86 -18.77 44.91
N SER A 611 35.97 -18.51 45.61
CA SER A 611 36.13 -18.88 47.02
C SER A 611 35.19 -18.11 47.96
N ARG A 612 34.65 -16.97 47.51
CA ARG A 612 33.74 -16.12 48.29
C ARG A 612 32.32 -16.64 48.37
N VAL A 613 31.89 -17.50 47.44
CA VAL A 613 30.51 -18.02 47.39
C VAL A 613 30.07 -18.63 48.71
N THR A 614 30.90 -19.51 49.30
CA THR A 614 30.58 -20.17 50.57
C THR A 614 30.60 -19.22 51.77
N GLY A 615 31.49 -18.22 51.76
CA GLY A 615 31.59 -17.19 52.78
C GLY A 615 30.40 -16.22 52.75
N ASP A 616 29.99 -15.79 51.55
CA ASP A 616 28.87 -14.90 51.33
C ASP A 616 27.53 -15.60 51.64
N ILE A 617 27.38 -16.89 51.29
CA ILE A 617 26.24 -17.72 51.72
C ILE A 617 26.14 -17.76 53.26
N HIS A 618 27.27 -17.98 53.94
CA HIS A 618 27.30 -17.99 55.40
C HIS A 618 27.01 -16.61 56.01
N ALA A 619 27.49 -15.53 55.39
CA ALA A 619 27.24 -14.16 55.83
C ALA A 619 25.76 -13.80 55.72
N VAL A 620 25.07 -14.19 54.64
CA VAL A 620 23.62 -13.95 54.46
C VAL A 620 22.80 -14.83 55.42
N LYS A 621 23.18 -16.10 55.61
CA LYS A 621 22.54 -16.99 56.61
C LYS A 621 22.70 -16.52 58.06
N THR A 622 23.77 -15.78 58.38
CA THR A 622 24.04 -15.27 59.73
C THR A 622 23.55 -13.83 59.96
N SER A 623 23.36 -13.05 58.90
CA SER A 623 22.80 -11.69 58.96
C SER A 623 21.28 -11.64 58.88
N SER A 624 20.62 -12.70 58.41
CA SER A 624 19.19 -12.93 58.72
C SER A 624 19.04 -13.21 60.22
N PRO A 625 18.18 -12.49 60.97
CA PRO A 625 18.14 -12.61 62.41
C PRO A 625 17.63 -13.99 62.83
N LEU A 626 18.56 -14.86 63.20
CA LEU A 626 18.33 -16.04 64.04
C LEU A 626 17.75 -15.54 65.37
N THR A 627 16.42 -15.56 65.49
CA THR A 627 15.78 -15.45 66.80
C THR A 627 16.03 -16.76 67.53
N SER A 628 17.03 -16.76 68.41
CA SER A 628 17.23 -17.80 69.41
C SER A 628 16.12 -17.72 70.45
N MET A 629 15.02 -18.45 70.22
CA MET A 629 14.02 -18.70 71.25
C MET A 629 14.34 -20.02 71.96
N THR A 630 14.93 -19.89 73.15
CA THR A 630 14.78 -20.90 74.19
C THR A 630 13.35 -20.80 74.73
N GLY A 631 12.57 -21.89 74.68
CA GLY A 631 11.29 -21.98 75.40
C GLY A 631 10.10 -22.56 74.60
N ASP A 632 10.06 -23.88 74.53
CA ASP A 632 8.89 -24.77 74.63
C ASP A 632 7.48 -24.21 74.29
N ARG A 633 7.00 -24.45 73.05
CA ARG A 633 5.66 -25.02 72.74
C ARG A 633 5.44 -25.19 71.24
N ALA A 634 4.98 -26.39 70.86
CA ALA A 634 4.63 -26.79 69.50
C ALA A 634 3.27 -26.23 69.00
N THR A 635 3.23 -25.68 67.78
CA THR A 635 2.24 -25.88 66.66
C THR A 635 2.43 -24.82 65.55
N PRO A 636 1.99 -25.06 64.28
CA PRO A 636 2.86 -24.90 63.11
C PRO A 636 2.55 -23.74 62.14
N THR A 637 3.56 -23.43 61.33
CA THR A 637 3.57 -22.75 60.01
C THR A 637 3.14 -21.28 59.95
N GLN A 638 4.06 -20.40 60.34
CA GLN A 638 4.16 -19.05 59.77
C GLN A 638 5.49 -18.96 59.01
N GLN A 639 5.40 -18.92 57.68
CA GLN A 639 6.53 -18.59 56.81
C GLN A 639 7.00 -17.17 57.15
N ILE A 640 8.29 -17.07 57.46
CA ILE A 640 8.96 -15.85 57.91
C ILE A 640 9.08 -14.91 56.70
N PRO A 641 8.62 -13.66 56.77
CA PRO A 641 8.81 -12.71 55.68
C PRO A 641 10.29 -12.31 55.64
N VAL A 642 11.03 -12.82 54.66
CA VAL A 642 12.35 -12.29 54.30
C VAL A 642 12.11 -10.95 53.62
N LEU A 643 12.00 -9.90 54.43
CA LEU A 643 11.95 -8.53 53.99
C LEU A 643 13.33 -8.22 53.38
N LEU A 644 13.44 -8.36 52.06
CA LEU A 644 14.55 -7.79 51.31
C LEU A 644 14.59 -6.30 51.65
N ASP A 645 15.65 -5.88 52.34
CA ASP A 645 15.93 -4.48 52.63
C ASP A 645 16.35 -3.80 51.31
N ILE A 646 15.36 -3.59 50.44
CA ILE A 646 15.48 -2.79 49.23
C ILE A 646 15.84 -1.35 49.62
N GLU A 647 15.56 -0.90 50.85
CA GLU A 647 16.05 0.38 51.38
C GLU A 647 17.58 0.40 51.56
N THR A 648 18.25 -0.70 51.91
CA THR A 648 19.73 -0.77 51.83
C THR A 648 20.25 -0.70 50.39
N LEU A 649 19.53 -1.25 49.41
CA LEU A 649 19.85 -1.04 47.98
C LEU A 649 19.60 0.41 47.54
N LYS A 650 18.57 1.08 48.08
CA LYS A 650 18.33 2.53 47.90
C LYS A 650 19.39 3.40 48.58
N LEU A 651 19.99 2.94 49.69
CA LEU A 651 21.09 3.65 50.35
C LEU A 651 22.37 3.65 49.51
N HIS A 652 22.52 2.66 48.60
CA HIS A 652 23.56 2.63 47.57
C HIS A 652 23.14 3.30 46.24
N GLN A 653 21.90 3.78 46.07
CA GLN A 653 21.43 4.52 44.88
C GLN A 653 21.95 5.96 44.79
N ALA A 654 22.60 6.49 45.83
CA ALA A 654 23.16 7.84 45.80
C ALA A 654 24.38 8.01 44.86
N ALA A 655 24.82 6.94 44.19
CA ALA A 655 25.81 6.95 43.11
C ALA A 655 25.13 6.70 41.75
N THR A 656 24.45 7.72 41.22
CA THR A 656 23.60 7.61 40.01
C THR A 656 24.34 7.34 38.70
N ASP A 657 25.68 7.52 38.62
CA ASP A 657 26.40 7.38 37.35
C ASP A 657 26.83 5.92 37.04
N ASP A 658 27.24 5.15 38.05
CA ASP A 658 27.76 3.78 37.84
C ASP A 658 26.65 2.75 37.59
N VAL A 659 25.48 2.91 38.22
CA VAL A 659 24.31 2.05 37.98
C VAL A 659 23.67 2.38 36.64
N GLN A 660 23.66 3.65 36.25
CA GLN A 660 23.19 4.06 34.92
C GLN A 660 24.14 3.57 33.83
N SER A 661 25.46 3.61 34.05
CA SER A 661 26.50 3.00 33.21
C SER A 661 26.37 1.46 33.13
N MET A 662 26.06 0.80 34.25
CA MET A 662 25.80 -0.64 34.32
C MET A 662 24.59 -1.03 33.48
N LEU A 663 23.48 -0.30 33.60
CA LEU A 663 22.27 -0.56 32.83
C LEU A 663 22.49 -0.21 31.36
N SER A 664 23.09 0.94 31.03
CA SER A 664 23.39 1.28 29.64
C SER A 664 24.31 0.26 28.97
N ALA A 665 25.38 -0.22 29.63
CA ALA A 665 26.27 -1.24 29.07
C ALA A 665 25.64 -2.64 28.95
N ILE A 666 24.60 -2.95 29.72
CA ILE A 666 23.86 -4.21 29.65
C ILE A 666 22.75 -4.17 28.59
N PHE A 667 22.20 -2.99 28.32
CA PHE A 667 21.11 -2.75 27.37
C PHE A 667 21.57 -2.17 26.01
N GLU A 668 22.84 -1.78 25.86
CA GLU A 668 23.51 -1.55 24.58
C GLU A 668 23.97 -2.86 23.91
N ASP A 669 23.86 -2.85 22.59
CA ASP A 669 23.96 -3.88 21.55
C ASP A 669 24.45 -5.31 21.90
N ASP A 670 23.64 -6.31 21.51
CA ASP A 670 24.09 -7.64 21.05
C ASP A 670 22.91 -8.31 20.33
N ILE A 671 22.59 -7.82 19.13
CA ILE A 671 22.05 -8.70 18.10
C ILE A 671 23.29 -9.13 17.35
N GLY A 672 23.64 -10.42 17.37
CA GLY A 672 24.80 -10.93 16.64
C GLY A 672 24.76 -10.49 15.19
N GLU A 673 25.54 -9.46 14.87
CA GLU A 673 25.95 -9.11 13.54
C GLU A 673 27.00 -10.13 13.10
N SER A 674 26.75 -10.75 11.95
CA SER A 674 27.81 -11.14 11.04
C SER A 674 28.86 -10.02 10.96
N GLU A 675 30.14 -10.39 10.93
CA GLU A 675 31.30 -9.50 11.05
C GLU A 675 31.10 -8.02 10.68
N PRO A 676 31.57 -7.07 11.51
CA PRO A 676 31.56 -5.67 11.13
C PRO A 676 32.54 -5.48 9.98
N VAL A 677 32.03 -5.26 8.77
CA VAL A 677 32.77 -4.48 7.78
C VAL A 677 32.76 -3.07 8.35
N GLY A 678 33.89 -2.67 8.94
CA GLY A 678 33.98 -1.41 9.66
C GLY A 678 33.56 -0.23 8.80
N ASP A 679 32.58 0.53 9.29
CA ASP A 679 32.33 1.88 8.81
C ASP A 679 33.63 2.69 8.92
N PRO A 680 34.14 3.27 7.82
CA PRO A 680 35.10 4.34 7.94
C PRO A 680 34.46 5.51 8.69
N PRO A 681 35.24 6.31 9.44
CA PRO A 681 34.70 7.50 10.09
C PRO A 681 34.02 8.41 9.05
N PRO A 682 32.93 9.13 9.42
CA PRO A 682 32.17 9.94 8.48
C PRO A 682 33.08 11.04 7.94
N LEU A 683 33.54 10.86 6.71
CA LEU A 683 34.05 11.94 5.90
C LEU A 683 32.84 12.76 5.44
N PRO A 684 32.94 14.10 5.41
CA PRO A 684 31.85 14.93 4.93
C PRO A 684 31.63 14.63 3.45
N SER A 685 30.63 13.81 3.13
CA SER A 685 30.19 13.53 1.77
C SER A 685 29.40 14.74 1.27
N SER A 686 30.04 15.56 0.45
CA SER A 686 29.37 16.63 -0.31
C SER A 686 28.70 16.05 -1.56
N SER A 687 27.82 15.06 -1.40
CA SER A 687 26.98 14.58 -2.50
C SER A 687 25.79 15.54 -2.66
N VAL A 688 25.34 15.72 -3.90
CA VAL A 688 24.14 16.52 -4.24
C VAL A 688 22.88 15.86 -3.67
N TYR A 689 22.91 14.55 -3.46
CA TYR A 689 21.84 13.73 -2.93
C TYR A 689 22.13 13.37 -1.46
N ALA A 690 21.40 13.97 -0.53
CA ALA A 690 21.53 13.65 0.89
C ALA A 690 21.27 12.15 1.14
N GLY A 691 22.15 11.49 1.88
CA GLY A 691 22.05 10.07 2.23
C GLY A 691 22.65 9.09 1.20
N LEU A 692 23.16 9.58 0.07
CA LEU A 692 23.81 8.77 -0.96
C LEU A 692 25.30 9.13 -1.05
N ASP A 693 26.19 8.14 -1.10
CA ASP A 693 27.62 8.38 -1.29
C ASP A 693 27.94 8.83 -2.74
N PRO A 694 29.12 9.44 -2.97
CA PRO A 694 29.49 9.98 -4.28
C PRO A 694 29.45 8.95 -5.42
N GLU A 695 29.82 7.70 -5.15
CA GLU A 695 29.88 6.62 -6.13
C GLU A 695 28.46 6.21 -6.57
N HIS A 696 27.54 6.00 -5.63
CA HIS A 696 26.14 5.69 -5.95
C HIS A 696 25.40 6.89 -6.55
N ALA A 697 25.73 8.12 -6.14
CA ALA A 697 25.19 9.34 -6.77
C ALA A 697 25.56 9.46 -8.25
N ALA A 698 26.83 9.19 -8.59
CA ALA A 698 27.28 9.19 -9.98
C ALA A 698 26.61 8.08 -10.80
N LEU A 699 26.39 6.91 -10.20
CA LEU A 699 25.67 5.81 -10.84
C LEU A 699 24.20 6.18 -11.11
N TYR A 700 23.52 6.78 -10.13
CA TYR A 700 22.14 7.24 -10.29
C TYR A 700 21.98 8.22 -11.45
N GLU A 701 22.85 9.24 -11.54
CA GLU A 701 22.82 10.22 -12.63
C GLU A 701 23.01 9.58 -14.01
N GLN A 702 23.81 8.53 -14.11
CA GLN A 702 23.98 7.79 -15.37
C GLN A 702 22.74 6.96 -15.71
N LEU A 703 22.13 6.32 -14.71
CA LEU A 703 21.00 5.42 -14.93
C LEU A 703 19.73 6.16 -15.38
N ILE A 704 19.49 7.37 -14.89
CA ILE A 704 18.31 8.17 -15.27
C ILE A 704 18.34 8.69 -16.72
N GLU A 705 19.47 8.61 -17.44
CA GLU A 705 19.58 9.01 -18.85
C GLU A 705 18.84 8.04 -19.80
N LYS A 706 18.59 6.80 -19.36
CA LYS A 706 18.00 5.73 -20.17
C LYS A 706 17.02 4.90 -19.35
N ALA A 707 15.82 4.70 -19.87
CA ALA A 707 14.73 4.01 -19.16
C ALA A 707 14.93 2.48 -18.98
N ALA A 708 15.83 1.86 -19.75
CA ALA A 708 16.07 0.42 -19.71
C ALA A 708 17.53 0.08 -19.99
N TRP A 709 18.11 -0.80 -19.19
CA TRP A 709 19.50 -1.23 -19.24
C TRP A 709 19.57 -2.76 -19.32
N SER A 710 20.46 -3.29 -20.16
CA SER A 710 20.78 -4.71 -20.07
C SER A 710 21.69 -4.97 -18.85
N ARG A 711 21.69 -6.21 -18.34
CA ARG A 711 22.54 -6.58 -17.20
C ARG A 711 24.03 -6.35 -17.48
N ASP A 712 24.49 -6.63 -18.71
CA ASP A 712 25.88 -6.41 -19.13
C ASP A 712 26.24 -4.91 -19.20
N GLU A 713 25.30 -4.06 -19.65
CA GLU A 713 25.51 -2.61 -19.69
C GLU A 713 25.59 -2.02 -18.28
N MET A 714 24.71 -2.45 -17.38
CA MET A 714 24.69 -1.99 -15.99
C MET A 714 25.91 -2.49 -15.20
N GLU A 715 26.33 -3.75 -15.42
CA GLU A 715 27.56 -4.28 -14.82
C GLU A 715 28.79 -3.49 -15.27
N ALA A 716 28.83 -3.01 -16.52
CA ALA A 716 29.90 -2.14 -16.99
C ALA A 716 29.91 -0.76 -16.28
N GLN A 717 28.75 -0.16 -16.02
CA GLN A 717 28.66 1.11 -15.27
C GLN A 717 29.05 0.94 -13.81
N CYS A 718 28.59 -0.13 -13.16
CA CYS A 718 28.96 -0.46 -11.78
C CYS A 718 30.47 -0.70 -11.65
N ASN A 719 31.05 -1.49 -12.55
CA ASN A 719 32.48 -1.78 -12.55
C ASN A 719 33.34 -0.52 -12.76
N ALA A 720 32.88 0.44 -13.57
CA ALA A 720 33.57 1.72 -13.77
C ALA A 720 33.65 2.55 -12.48
N LEU A 721 32.70 2.34 -11.55
CA LEU A 721 32.60 3.01 -10.25
C LEU A 721 33.08 2.12 -9.08
N GLY A 722 33.56 0.91 -9.35
CA GLY A 722 34.02 -0.04 -8.33
C GLY A 722 32.91 -0.68 -7.49
N LEU A 723 31.66 -0.64 -7.98
CA LEU A 723 30.48 -1.16 -7.31
C LEU A 723 30.11 -2.56 -7.82
N MET A 724 29.50 -3.38 -6.97
CA MET A 724 28.89 -4.65 -7.38
C MET A 724 27.43 -4.41 -7.78
N ILE A 725 26.98 -5.02 -8.88
CA ILE A 725 25.67 -4.76 -9.47
C ILE A 725 24.49 -4.92 -8.49
N ASP A 726 24.37 -6.08 -7.85
CA ASP A 726 23.22 -6.37 -6.97
C ASP A 726 23.22 -5.44 -5.74
N GLY A 727 24.40 -5.16 -5.17
CA GLY A 727 24.53 -4.24 -4.03
C GLY A 727 24.28 -2.77 -4.40
N ALA A 728 24.65 -2.36 -5.61
CA ALA A 728 24.39 -1.01 -6.10
C ALA A 728 22.89 -0.78 -6.37
N ILE A 729 22.20 -1.78 -6.93
CA ILE A 729 20.74 -1.73 -7.12
C ILE A 729 20.03 -1.67 -5.77
N GLU A 730 20.44 -2.50 -4.81
CA GLU A 730 19.87 -2.49 -3.45
C GLU A 730 20.08 -1.13 -2.79
N THR A 731 21.29 -0.57 -2.82
CA THR A 731 21.62 0.74 -2.23
C THR A 731 20.82 1.88 -2.86
N LEU A 732 20.70 1.91 -4.20
CA LEU A 732 19.91 2.91 -4.90
C LEU A 732 18.42 2.78 -4.63
N ASN A 733 17.91 1.55 -4.56
CA ASN A 733 16.51 1.31 -4.22
C ASN A 733 16.21 1.66 -2.76
N ASP A 734 17.09 1.34 -1.82
CA ASP A 734 16.94 1.69 -0.40
C ASP A 734 16.95 3.21 -0.20
N TRP A 735 17.86 3.92 -0.87
CA TRP A 735 17.86 5.38 -0.89
C TRP A 735 16.58 5.95 -1.52
N ALA A 736 16.11 5.38 -2.64
CA ALA A 736 14.84 5.77 -3.24
C ALA A 736 13.65 5.45 -2.32
N PHE A 737 13.72 4.39 -1.52
CA PHE A 737 12.71 4.08 -0.50
C PHE A 737 12.69 5.11 0.63
N ASP A 738 13.85 5.53 1.12
CA ASP A 738 13.94 6.55 2.15
C ASP A 738 13.54 7.93 1.63
N THR A 739 13.74 8.17 0.33
CA THR A 739 13.38 9.43 -0.31
C THR A 739 11.90 9.45 -0.73
N VAL A 740 11.37 8.46 -1.43
CA VAL A 740 10.02 8.49 -2.03
C VAL A 740 9.16 7.26 -1.75
N ASP A 741 9.58 6.35 -0.86
CA ASP A 741 8.85 5.12 -0.48
C ASP A 741 8.62 4.13 -1.65
N ALA A 742 9.51 4.15 -2.64
CA ALA A 742 9.48 3.26 -3.80
C ALA A 742 10.89 2.94 -4.31
N PRO A 743 11.10 1.76 -4.91
CA PRO A 743 12.35 1.47 -5.62
C PRO A 743 12.38 2.28 -6.92
N VAL A 744 13.56 2.76 -7.31
CA VAL A 744 13.77 3.47 -8.58
C VAL A 744 14.18 2.54 -9.71
N ILE A 745 14.66 1.34 -9.35
CA ILE A 745 15.10 0.29 -10.28
C ILE A 745 14.24 -0.96 -10.07
N ASP A 746 13.69 -1.49 -11.16
CA ASP A 746 12.99 -2.78 -11.22
C ASP A 746 13.80 -3.81 -12.04
N GLU A 747 13.77 -5.07 -11.61
CA GLU A 747 14.50 -6.19 -12.24
C GLU A 747 13.50 -7.21 -12.81
N ASP A 748 12.85 -6.89 -13.93
CA ASP A 748 12.01 -7.84 -14.68
C ASP A 748 12.65 -8.19 -16.03
N GLY A 749 13.65 -9.09 -15.97
CA GLY A 749 14.47 -9.51 -17.11
C GLY A 749 15.56 -8.50 -17.47
N ASP A 750 15.16 -7.30 -17.91
CA ASP A 750 16.03 -6.14 -18.09
C ASP A 750 15.94 -5.22 -16.85
N ILE A 751 16.96 -4.38 -16.63
CA ILE A 751 17.00 -3.43 -15.51
C ILE A 751 16.29 -2.15 -15.94
N LEU A 752 15.11 -1.89 -15.38
CA LEU A 752 14.24 -0.77 -15.74
C LEU A 752 14.35 0.35 -14.71
N VAL A 753 14.48 1.58 -15.18
CA VAL A 753 14.47 2.77 -14.32
C VAL A 753 13.08 3.41 -14.39
N ASP A 754 12.40 3.51 -13.25
CA ASP A 754 11.04 4.05 -13.19
C ASP A 754 11.05 5.58 -13.26
N ALA A 755 10.67 6.12 -14.43
CA ALA A 755 10.63 7.55 -14.68
C ALA A 755 9.69 8.32 -13.74
N ASP A 756 8.58 7.70 -13.30
CA ASP A 756 7.66 8.36 -12.35
C ASP A 756 8.33 8.53 -10.97
N ILE A 757 9.20 7.59 -10.58
CA ILE A 757 9.96 7.63 -9.32
C ILE A 757 11.12 8.63 -9.41
N VAL A 758 11.81 8.69 -10.55
CA VAL A 758 12.83 9.70 -10.82
C VAL A 758 12.25 11.11 -10.70
N ASP A 759 11.09 11.35 -11.32
CA ASP A 759 10.38 12.62 -11.22
C ASP A 759 9.97 12.94 -9.76
N GLU A 760 9.46 11.96 -9.01
CA GLU A 760 9.07 12.12 -7.59
C GLU A 760 10.29 12.48 -6.71
N ILE A 761 11.45 11.86 -6.98
CA ILE A 761 12.71 12.13 -6.28
C ILE A 761 13.17 13.57 -6.57
N SER A 762 13.16 13.99 -7.84
CA SER A 762 13.52 15.35 -8.24
C SER A 762 12.61 16.40 -7.59
N GLU A 763 11.28 16.19 -7.59
CA GLU A 763 10.33 17.10 -6.95
C GLU A 763 10.57 17.24 -5.43
N LYS A 764 10.95 16.15 -4.75
CA LYS A 764 11.25 16.18 -3.30
C LYS A 764 12.56 16.91 -3.00
N LEU A 765 13.57 16.75 -3.85
CA LEU A 765 14.86 17.44 -3.70
C LEU A 765 14.77 18.95 -3.98
N GLU A 766 13.83 19.41 -4.81
CA GLU A 766 13.57 20.84 -5.03
C GLU A 766 12.84 21.53 -3.84
N GLN A 767 12.26 20.76 -2.91
CA GLN A 767 11.51 21.27 -1.76
C GLN A 767 12.34 21.39 -0.46
N VAL A 768 13.56 20.81 -0.44
CA VAL A 768 14.54 20.87 0.66
C VAL A 768 15.54 21.99 0.38
#